data_AF-A0A1G6G824-F1
#
_entry.id   AF-A0A1G6G824-F1
#
_cell.length_a   1.000
_cell.length_b   1.000
_cell.length_c   1.000
_cell.angle_alpha   90.00
_cell.angle_beta   90.00
_cell.angle_gamma   90.00
#
_symmetry.space_group_name_H-M   'P 1'
#
loop_
_entity.id
_entity.type
_entity.pdbx_description
1 polymer ?
#
loop_
_entity_poly.entity_id
_entity_poly.type
_entity_poly.pdbx_seq_one_letter_code
_entity_poly.pdbx_strand_id
1 'polypeptide(L)'
;MYRIVIFFMLLTAVNVSADDSFSVYCLTTEQAENPVGIDSQSPRFSWKIYAQKRNFKQYAYQVCVADSPDKLMNSEAHVWDSGKVISDKSILVPFKGVRLKSSQVYYWRVRIWNDEDKVSAWSQINTFATGLLANSDWGNAQWISMEKDEGRVKGVHYQEEEALPTQKVGMYKLPQFRKQFRVKDKKISRAFAYVSGLGHFDFYLNGGKVGNHFLDAGWTLYDKEAFYVSFDITGLLQRGENVLGIMLGNGFYNVPQERYFKLLISYGAPKMKLYLRIVYDDASVQEIVSDKSWKVSESPVVFSSIYGGEDYDATREQPGWMYADFDSSGWKNVLVADYAPKMVSQQTEPLRIREEMPVVTYFKNEKGNWVYDLGQNFSGVIHLCIKGERGQSVRLTPAELLNQNRTVNQSASGEPFYFTYRLRGGQCIETWQPQFTYYGFRYVEVEGAIPAGEENPDKLPVIMELAGVHTCLAAPETGSFSCSNPLFNKIHNLIDWAMRSNMASVLTDCPHREKLGWVEQAYLMQYSLQYRYNMSRIYGKIIRDMYLSQTEEGMIPSIAPEYVRFKEGFEDTPEWGSAFIISSWYAYLWYGDDRTLAEFYPAMKRYMNYLASRAKDHIISYGLGDWFDIGPDVPGNSQLTSNGVTATAAYYYNAVIMQKIARLLGISEDVEVYEKLATDIKVSFNRTFLDSSSNIYDRNSQTTNAIVLFMDLADEAHKQIVVDNLVRDIQSRNYALTAGDIGYRYVLRALEANNLSELIYKMNCRYDVPGYGWQLAHDATALTESWQAFGFVSNNHFMLGHLMEWLYSGIGGIGQTEQSLGYKTVLIAPQIVGDITSATTSYESPYGLIHCEWKKEREKYELKVSVPANSEAVISLPAATFEDITDYGVALTSVTDIINMEVDQNGQMGIKLKVGSGNYLFTVNNPVYQTNTSLDVSEATNVLCLGNSITKHGVKHDIEWFSDWGMAASKEEYDYCHQLQSMFKQYNDSSTVTPLNIAYWEQNLNCNIDSLIGEKCLNKDLIIIRLGENVHDKELFKTRILDLVNVCKKYTSNVIITGCFWPDADKEEALINAANRNGLEYVPLAWISEQQGVYPKIGDKLYSTSSKPYKVKQDFIITHPNDKGMKMIARKIFEVIDRK
;
A
#
# COMPACT_ATOMS: atom_id res chain seq x y z
N MET A 1 79.56 -22.38 -29.26
CA MET A 1 78.89 -21.92 -30.50
C MET A 1 77.39 -22.02 -30.28
N TYR A 2 76.71 -20.85 -30.25
CA TYR A 2 75.35 -20.50 -30.72
C TYR A 2 74.17 -21.49 -30.51
N ARG A 3 72.97 -21.14 -30.02
CA ARG A 3 72.24 -19.88 -29.78
C ARG A 3 71.12 -20.16 -28.74
N ILE A 4 70.83 -19.21 -27.84
CA ILE A 4 69.57 -19.12 -27.08
C ILE A 4 68.99 -17.73 -27.31
N VAL A 5 67.70 -17.67 -27.65
CA VAL A 5 66.90 -16.45 -27.77
C VAL A 5 66.07 -16.32 -26.49
N ILE A 6 66.18 -15.18 -25.81
CA ILE A 6 65.38 -14.80 -24.64
C ILE A 6 64.30 -13.83 -25.12
N PHE A 7 63.04 -14.09 -24.78
CA PHE A 7 61.92 -13.17 -24.95
C PHE A 7 61.54 -12.61 -23.57
N PHE A 8 61.65 -11.30 -23.41
CA PHE A 8 61.23 -10.55 -22.22
C PHE A 8 59.77 -10.09 -22.40
N MET A 9 58.85 -10.52 -21.54
CA MET A 9 57.55 -9.86 -21.35
C MET A 9 57.67 -8.86 -20.20
N LEU A 10 57.58 -7.57 -20.53
CA LEU A 10 57.35 -6.51 -19.55
C LEU A 10 55.87 -6.54 -19.15
N LEU A 11 55.60 -6.86 -17.88
CA LEU A 11 54.33 -6.60 -17.21
C LEU A 11 54.37 -5.15 -16.70
N THR A 12 53.77 -4.23 -17.45
CA THR A 12 53.41 -2.90 -16.93
C THR A 12 52.12 -3.04 -16.11
N ALA A 13 52.23 -2.98 -14.78
CA ALA A 13 51.09 -2.81 -13.90
C ALA A 13 50.49 -1.42 -14.15
N VAL A 14 49.43 -1.35 -14.95
CA VAL A 14 48.58 -0.17 -15.06
C VAL A 14 47.85 -0.07 -13.72
N ASN A 15 48.23 0.89 -12.87
CA ASN A 15 47.39 1.31 -11.75
C ASN A 15 46.09 1.86 -12.35
N VAL A 16 45.06 1.02 -12.41
CA VAL A 16 43.71 1.47 -12.74
C VAL A 16 43.26 2.37 -11.58
N SER A 17 43.33 3.68 -11.77
CA SER A 17 42.78 4.64 -10.83
C SER A 17 41.27 4.42 -10.73
N ALA A 18 40.74 4.41 -9.51
CA ALA A 18 39.30 4.40 -9.29
C ALA A 18 38.66 5.64 -9.94
N ASP A 19 37.45 5.47 -10.45
CA ASP A 19 36.63 6.56 -10.99
C ASP A 19 35.78 7.15 -9.85
N ASP A 20 35.94 8.45 -9.60
CA ASP A 20 35.23 9.17 -8.54
C ASP A 20 33.83 9.65 -8.96
N SER A 21 33.38 9.35 -10.19
CA SER A 21 32.05 9.72 -10.68
C SER A 21 30.91 8.81 -10.20
N PHE A 22 31.23 7.67 -9.56
CA PHE A 22 30.25 6.77 -8.95
C PHE A 22 30.80 6.01 -7.74
N SER A 23 29.92 5.67 -6.81
CA SER A 23 30.26 4.95 -5.57
C SER A 23 29.08 4.12 -5.07
N VAL A 24 29.33 3.26 -4.07
CA VAL A 24 28.29 2.50 -3.38
C VAL A 24 28.01 3.07 -1.99
N TYR A 25 26.78 2.96 -1.53
CA TYR A 25 26.33 3.41 -0.21
C TYR A 25 25.21 2.51 0.34
N CYS A 26 24.79 2.73 1.59
CA CYS A 26 23.75 1.94 2.27
C CYS A 26 23.96 0.43 2.13
N LEU A 27 25.13 -0.03 2.55
CA LEU A 27 25.47 -1.45 2.57
C LEU A 27 24.62 -2.17 3.63
N THR A 28 23.96 -3.25 3.23
CA THR A 28 23.16 -4.06 4.14
C THR A 28 23.48 -5.54 4.01
N THR A 29 23.36 -6.27 5.11
CA THR A 29 23.39 -7.74 5.15
C THR A 29 22.04 -8.21 5.66
N GLU A 30 21.36 -9.10 4.93
CA GLU A 30 19.97 -9.48 5.22
C GLU A 30 19.05 -8.26 5.42
N GLN A 31 19.24 -7.25 4.55
CA GLN A 31 18.48 -5.98 4.53
C GLN A 31 18.62 -5.11 5.79
N ALA A 32 19.57 -5.41 6.67
CA ALA A 32 19.90 -4.61 7.84
C ALA A 32 21.32 -4.06 7.78
N GLU A 33 21.54 -2.90 8.39
CA GLU A 33 22.88 -2.32 8.56
C GLU A 33 23.55 -2.93 9.79
N ASN A 34 24.78 -3.42 9.62
CA ASN A 34 25.60 -4.01 10.69
C ASN A 34 24.84 -4.98 11.64
N PRO A 35 24.04 -5.93 11.12
CA PRO A 35 23.18 -6.76 11.97
C PRO A 35 23.98 -7.69 12.88
N VAL A 36 23.46 -7.89 14.08
CA VAL A 36 23.94 -8.88 15.04
C VAL A 36 22.92 -10.00 15.15
N GLY A 37 23.38 -11.25 15.07
CA GLY A 37 22.53 -12.42 15.22
C GLY A 37 22.06 -13.05 13.92
N ILE A 38 22.79 -12.91 12.80
CA ILE A 38 22.44 -13.57 11.54
C ILE A 38 22.49 -15.10 11.71
N ASP A 39 21.37 -15.78 11.43
CA ASP A 39 21.24 -17.24 11.53
C ASP A 39 21.39 -17.99 10.19
N SER A 40 21.77 -17.29 9.12
CA SER A 40 22.04 -17.88 7.80
C SER A 40 23.53 -18.21 7.61
N GLN A 41 23.82 -19.38 7.01
CA GLN A 41 25.15 -19.73 6.50
C GLN A 41 25.49 -19.05 5.17
N SER A 42 24.48 -18.50 4.48
CA SER A 42 24.62 -17.73 3.25
C SER A 42 23.87 -16.40 3.40
N PRO A 43 24.36 -15.48 4.25
CA PRO A 43 23.80 -14.14 4.33
C PRO A 43 23.89 -13.44 2.98
N ARG A 44 22.97 -12.52 2.71
CA ARG A 44 22.88 -11.81 1.43
C ARG A 44 23.21 -10.34 1.59
N PHE A 45 24.01 -9.83 0.68
CA PHE A 45 24.50 -8.46 0.67
C PHE A 45 23.74 -7.62 -0.34
N SER A 46 23.41 -6.38 0.03
CA SER A 46 22.87 -5.39 -0.88
C SER A 46 23.64 -4.07 -0.75
N TRP A 47 23.70 -3.32 -1.84
CA TRP A 47 24.27 -1.98 -1.88
C TRP A 47 23.51 -1.10 -2.86
N LYS A 48 23.39 0.17 -2.50
CA LYS A 48 22.84 1.21 -3.38
C LYS A 48 23.98 1.94 -4.08
N ILE A 49 23.67 2.58 -5.20
CA ILE A 49 24.69 3.19 -6.06
C ILE A 49 24.40 4.67 -6.20
N TYR A 50 25.43 5.48 -5.96
CA TYR A 50 25.44 6.89 -6.29
C TYR A 50 26.21 7.06 -7.60
N ALA A 51 25.67 7.82 -8.54
CA ALA A 51 26.32 8.13 -9.80
C ALA A 51 26.02 9.58 -10.18
N GLN A 52 27.04 10.30 -10.67
CA GLN A 52 26.90 11.69 -11.11
C GLN A 52 26.22 11.81 -12.46
N LYS A 53 26.40 10.81 -13.34
CA LYS A 53 25.84 10.79 -14.70
C LYS A 53 24.50 10.08 -14.74
N ARG A 54 23.64 10.49 -15.68
CA ARG A 54 22.44 9.75 -16.07
C ARG A 54 22.80 8.39 -16.67
N ASN A 55 21.82 7.50 -16.73
CA ASN A 55 21.88 6.19 -17.38
C ASN A 55 22.99 5.29 -16.82
N PHE A 56 23.38 5.49 -15.56
CA PHE A 56 24.36 4.64 -14.92
C PHE A 56 23.82 3.22 -14.75
N LYS A 57 24.61 2.23 -15.19
CA LYS A 57 24.35 0.81 -15.01
C LYS A 57 25.56 0.12 -14.39
N GLN A 58 25.32 -0.74 -13.41
CA GLN A 58 26.35 -1.64 -12.92
C GLN A 58 26.57 -2.76 -13.93
N TYR A 59 27.82 -3.00 -14.33
CA TYR A 59 28.20 -4.12 -15.18
C TYR A 59 28.78 -5.29 -14.40
N ALA A 60 29.55 -5.00 -13.35
CA ALA A 60 30.17 -6.02 -12.50
C ALA A 60 30.30 -5.55 -11.05
N TYR A 61 30.52 -6.48 -10.13
CA TYR A 61 30.85 -6.22 -8.74
C TYR A 61 31.96 -7.14 -8.22
N GLN A 62 32.56 -6.77 -7.09
CA GLN A 62 33.42 -7.64 -6.30
C GLN A 62 33.14 -7.42 -4.81
N VAL A 63 32.79 -8.49 -4.11
CA VAL A 63 32.61 -8.52 -2.65
C VAL A 63 33.80 -9.23 -2.01
N CYS A 64 34.36 -8.61 -0.98
CA CYS A 64 35.42 -9.19 -0.15
C CYS A 64 34.94 -9.26 1.30
N VAL A 65 35.18 -10.40 1.96
CA VAL A 65 34.83 -10.67 3.36
C VAL A 65 36.06 -11.19 4.09
N ALA A 66 36.27 -10.71 5.32
CA ALA A 66 37.28 -11.20 6.25
C ALA A 66 36.74 -11.23 7.70
N ASP A 67 37.52 -11.82 8.60
CA ASP A 67 37.25 -11.85 10.05
C ASP A 67 37.86 -10.66 10.81
N SER A 68 38.55 -9.75 10.12
CA SER A 68 39.09 -8.50 10.67
C SER A 68 39.17 -7.40 9.60
N PRO A 69 39.04 -6.12 9.99
CA PRO A 69 39.13 -5.00 9.04
C PRO A 69 40.56 -4.84 8.48
N ASP A 70 41.59 -5.07 9.29
CA ASP A 70 43.00 -4.96 8.87
C ASP A 70 43.33 -5.90 7.71
N LYS A 71 42.82 -7.13 7.74
CA LYS A 71 42.98 -8.09 6.63
C LYS A 71 42.34 -7.57 5.35
N LEU A 72 41.13 -7.00 5.39
CA LEU A 72 40.53 -6.38 4.21
C LEU A 72 41.37 -5.22 3.69
N MET A 73 41.89 -4.35 4.57
CA MET A 73 42.75 -3.24 4.16
C MET A 73 44.03 -3.73 3.47
N ASN A 74 44.59 -4.86 3.92
CA ASN A 74 45.75 -5.52 3.31
C ASN A 74 45.39 -6.45 2.14
N SER A 75 44.15 -6.42 1.63
CA SER A 75 43.66 -7.26 0.53
C SER A 75 43.68 -8.78 0.81
N GLU A 76 43.58 -9.17 2.08
CA GLU A 76 43.46 -10.55 2.55
C GLU A 76 42.00 -10.91 2.83
N ALA A 77 41.23 -11.23 1.79
CA ALA A 77 39.82 -11.60 1.89
C ALA A 77 39.63 -13.13 2.06
N HIS A 78 40.22 -13.70 3.12
CA HIS A 78 40.29 -15.17 3.31
C HIS A 78 38.95 -15.84 3.63
N VAL A 79 37.92 -15.09 4.03
CA VAL A 79 36.57 -15.65 4.28
C VAL A 79 35.81 -15.77 2.96
N TRP A 80 35.87 -14.74 2.13
CA TRP A 80 35.32 -14.78 0.77
C TRP A 80 35.91 -13.66 -0.09
N ASP A 81 36.28 -13.99 -1.32
CA ASP A 81 36.47 -13.02 -2.40
C ASP A 81 35.66 -13.52 -3.59
N SER A 82 34.68 -12.74 -4.05
CA SER A 82 33.90 -13.11 -5.22
C SER A 82 34.70 -13.05 -6.53
N GLY A 83 35.84 -12.36 -6.52
CA GLY A 83 36.46 -11.82 -7.73
C GLY A 83 35.53 -10.83 -8.43
N LYS A 84 35.91 -10.39 -9.64
CA LYS A 84 35.03 -9.58 -10.49
C LYS A 84 33.94 -10.47 -11.08
N VAL A 85 32.71 -10.28 -10.64
CA VAL A 85 31.52 -11.00 -11.12
C VAL A 85 30.78 -10.11 -12.11
N ILE A 86 30.65 -10.56 -13.37
CA ILE A 86 29.87 -9.87 -14.40
C ILE A 86 28.38 -10.04 -14.07
N SER A 87 27.77 -8.99 -13.52
CA SER A 87 26.38 -8.95 -13.11
C SER A 87 25.98 -7.53 -12.69
N ASP A 88 24.77 -7.14 -13.04
CA ASP A 88 24.13 -5.90 -12.62
C ASP A 88 23.35 -6.04 -11.30
N LYS A 89 23.38 -7.21 -10.66
CA LYS A 89 22.74 -7.44 -9.35
C LYS A 89 23.46 -6.64 -8.27
N SER A 90 22.69 -5.86 -7.52
CA SER A 90 23.14 -5.09 -6.36
C SER A 90 22.27 -5.30 -5.13
N ILE A 91 21.26 -6.17 -5.23
CA ILE A 91 20.35 -6.54 -4.14
C ILE A 91 20.47 -8.03 -3.86
N LEU A 92 20.50 -8.40 -2.58
CA LEU A 92 20.42 -9.76 -2.08
C LEU A 92 21.45 -10.74 -2.68
N VAL A 93 22.67 -10.28 -2.92
CA VAL A 93 23.78 -11.10 -3.43
C VAL A 93 24.23 -12.10 -2.37
N PRO A 94 24.06 -13.42 -2.58
CA PRO A 94 24.34 -14.42 -1.56
C PRO A 94 25.84 -14.61 -1.33
N PHE A 95 26.19 -14.73 -0.05
CA PHE A 95 27.52 -15.13 0.39
C PHE A 95 27.86 -16.54 -0.11
N LYS A 96 29.03 -16.70 -0.73
CA LYS A 96 29.55 -17.97 -1.28
C LYS A 96 30.93 -18.33 -0.75
N GLY A 97 31.28 -17.79 0.43
CA GLY A 97 32.58 -18.03 1.05
C GLY A 97 32.65 -19.30 1.88
N VAL A 98 33.63 -19.34 2.77
CA VAL A 98 33.81 -20.44 3.73
C VAL A 98 32.67 -20.47 4.75
N ARG A 99 32.44 -21.65 5.35
CA ARG A 99 31.42 -21.84 6.38
C ARG A 99 31.58 -20.84 7.53
N LEU A 100 30.48 -20.17 7.88
CA LEU A 100 30.45 -19.18 8.95
C LEU A 100 30.40 -19.85 10.33
N LYS A 101 31.05 -19.22 11.31
CA LYS A 101 31.09 -19.65 12.71
C LYS A 101 30.07 -18.87 13.52
N SER A 102 29.51 -19.47 14.56
CA SER A 102 28.58 -18.82 15.48
C SER A 102 29.25 -17.76 16.33
N SER A 103 28.51 -16.70 16.67
CA SER A 103 28.99 -15.57 17.48
C SER A 103 30.33 -14.98 16.99
N GLN A 104 30.43 -14.82 15.67
CA GLN A 104 31.61 -14.27 15.01
C GLN A 104 31.22 -13.03 14.20
N VAL A 105 32.02 -11.97 14.36
CA VAL A 105 31.93 -10.78 13.51
C VAL A 105 32.71 -11.02 12.24
N TYR A 106 32.09 -10.65 11.11
CA TYR A 106 32.68 -10.59 9.80
C TYR A 106 32.61 -9.17 9.28
N TYR A 107 33.63 -8.80 8.51
CA TYR A 107 33.80 -7.50 7.89
C TYR A 107 33.72 -7.71 6.39
N TRP A 108 33.04 -6.81 5.69
CA TRP A 108 32.92 -6.90 4.24
C TRP A 108 32.96 -5.53 3.58
N ARG A 109 33.36 -5.53 2.31
CA ARG A 109 33.35 -4.35 1.44
C ARG A 109 33.01 -4.78 0.02
N VAL A 110 32.51 -3.83 -0.77
CA VAL A 110 32.16 -4.06 -2.17
C VAL A 110 32.70 -2.93 -3.04
N ARG A 111 33.05 -3.24 -4.29
CA ARG A 111 33.29 -2.27 -5.37
C ARG A 111 32.58 -2.72 -6.63
N ILE A 112 32.34 -1.79 -7.53
CA ILE A 112 31.55 -2.03 -8.75
C ILE A 112 32.27 -1.53 -9.99
N TRP A 113 31.83 -2.01 -11.15
CA TRP A 113 32.23 -1.50 -12.46
C TRP A 113 31.02 -1.00 -13.22
N ASN A 114 31.20 0.07 -14.00
CA ASN A 114 30.23 0.49 -15.00
C ASN A 114 30.40 -0.28 -16.32
N ASP A 115 29.57 0.01 -17.31
CA ASP A 115 29.57 -0.56 -18.66
C ASP A 115 30.77 -0.13 -19.54
N GLU A 116 31.50 0.91 -19.15
CA GLU A 116 32.80 1.31 -19.74
C GLU A 116 34.02 0.61 -19.09
N ASP A 117 33.76 -0.39 -18.24
CA ASP A 117 34.75 -1.13 -17.47
C ASP A 117 35.61 -0.27 -16.51
N LYS A 118 35.10 0.90 -16.11
CA LYS A 118 35.68 1.72 -15.03
C LYS A 118 35.29 1.14 -13.69
N VAL A 119 36.20 1.19 -12.71
CA VAL A 119 36.01 0.64 -11.37
C VAL A 119 35.78 1.75 -10.35
N SER A 120 34.84 1.56 -9.42
CA SER A 120 34.65 2.46 -8.29
C SER A 120 35.78 2.32 -7.25
N ALA A 121 35.87 3.28 -6.34
CA ALA A 121 36.53 3.03 -5.07
C ALA A 121 35.85 1.87 -4.31
N TRP A 122 36.59 1.26 -3.37
CA TRP A 122 35.96 0.35 -2.41
C TRP A 122 34.97 1.10 -1.53
N SER A 123 33.88 0.42 -1.17
CA SER A 123 32.99 0.89 -0.11
C SER A 123 33.74 1.07 1.22
N GLN A 124 33.12 1.79 2.15
CA GLN A 124 33.48 1.64 3.55
C GLN A 124 33.30 0.18 3.99
N ILE A 125 34.10 -0.27 4.96
CA ILE A 125 33.97 -1.59 5.55
C ILE A 125 32.71 -1.62 6.40
N ASN A 126 31.79 -2.51 6.06
CA ASN A 126 30.57 -2.79 6.80
C ASN A 126 30.74 -4.13 7.55
N THR A 127 29.88 -4.43 8.52
CA THR A 127 30.01 -5.64 9.33
C THR A 127 28.72 -6.45 9.38
N PHE A 128 28.83 -7.70 9.80
CA PHE A 128 27.70 -8.46 10.30
C PHE A 128 28.22 -9.46 11.34
N ALA A 129 27.39 -9.80 12.31
CA ALA A 129 27.71 -10.85 13.28
C ALA A 129 26.70 -11.98 13.18
N THR A 130 27.22 -13.21 13.13
CA THR A 130 26.39 -14.41 13.20
C THR A 130 25.78 -14.59 14.59
N GLY A 131 24.60 -15.18 14.62
CA GLY A 131 23.94 -15.66 15.82
C GLY A 131 24.51 -16.98 16.31
N LEU A 132 23.64 -17.76 16.95
CA LEU A 132 23.90 -19.12 17.39
C LEU A 132 23.33 -20.09 16.33
N LEU A 133 24.19 -20.47 15.38
CA LEU A 133 23.81 -21.17 14.15
C LEU A 133 23.31 -22.61 14.38
N ALA A 134 23.65 -23.21 15.53
CA ALA A 134 23.16 -24.51 15.95
C ALA A 134 22.73 -24.48 17.42
N ASN A 135 21.81 -25.38 17.79
CA ASN A 135 21.35 -25.48 19.19
C ASN A 135 22.50 -25.80 20.17
N SER A 136 23.54 -26.51 19.71
CA SER A 136 24.76 -26.77 20.51
C SER A 136 25.55 -25.50 20.86
N ASP A 137 25.38 -24.42 20.11
CA ASP A 137 26.12 -23.17 20.33
C ASP A 137 25.61 -22.38 21.55
N TRP A 138 24.46 -22.76 22.10
CA TRP A 138 24.02 -22.30 23.43
C TRP A 138 24.92 -22.84 24.57
N GLY A 139 25.82 -23.78 24.27
CA GLY A 139 26.72 -24.38 25.25
C GLY A 139 25.94 -24.98 26.43
N ASN A 140 26.34 -24.60 27.64
CA ASN A 140 25.70 -25.07 28.88
C ASN A 140 24.53 -24.19 29.34
N ALA A 141 24.06 -23.24 28.53
CA ALA A 141 22.92 -22.42 28.89
C ALA A 141 21.65 -23.27 29.03
N GLN A 142 20.96 -23.11 30.16
CA GLN A 142 19.76 -23.83 30.54
C GLN A 142 18.58 -22.88 30.57
N TRP A 143 17.39 -23.37 30.24
CA TRP A 143 16.16 -22.65 30.57
C TRP A 143 16.00 -22.60 32.08
N ILE A 144 15.78 -21.40 32.62
CA ILE A 144 15.58 -21.18 34.05
C ILE A 144 14.27 -20.44 34.32
N SER A 145 13.59 -20.83 35.39
CA SER A 145 12.29 -20.28 35.81
C SER A 145 12.23 -20.06 37.32
N MET A 146 11.22 -19.33 37.77
CA MET A 146 10.89 -19.19 39.20
C MET A 146 9.98 -20.30 39.70
N GLU A 147 9.04 -20.73 38.85
CA GLU A 147 7.99 -21.69 39.17
C GLU A 147 8.08 -22.90 38.21
N LYS A 148 7.40 -23.99 38.57
CA LYS A 148 7.24 -25.15 37.70
C LYS A 148 6.08 -24.90 36.73
N ASP A 149 6.08 -25.61 35.61
CA ASP A 149 4.96 -25.57 34.67
C ASP A 149 3.73 -26.28 35.25
N GLU A 150 2.58 -25.61 35.22
CA GLU A 150 1.26 -26.08 35.67
C GLU A 150 0.16 -25.57 34.72
N GLY A 151 -0.93 -26.33 34.54
CA GLY A 151 -2.13 -25.86 33.82
C GLY A 151 -1.87 -25.28 32.42
N ARG A 152 -1.24 -26.06 31.52
CA ARG A 152 -1.00 -25.65 30.13
C ARG A 152 -2.29 -25.67 29.31
N VAL A 153 -2.52 -24.63 28.51
CA VAL A 153 -3.69 -24.47 27.63
C VAL A 153 -3.24 -23.94 26.28
N LYS A 154 -3.63 -24.64 25.22
CA LYS A 154 -3.26 -24.33 23.82
C LYS A 154 -4.35 -23.51 23.11
N GLY A 155 -4.77 -22.40 23.73
CA GLY A 155 -5.77 -21.50 23.18
C GLY A 155 -7.21 -21.96 23.42
N VAL A 156 -7.99 -21.18 24.15
CA VAL A 156 -9.45 -21.29 24.20
C VAL A 156 -10.04 -19.90 23.99
N HIS A 157 -10.95 -19.76 23.04
CA HIS A 157 -11.62 -18.49 22.80
C HIS A 157 -12.56 -18.17 23.98
N TYR A 158 -12.62 -16.91 24.41
CA TYR A 158 -13.36 -16.53 25.64
C TYR A 158 -14.86 -16.85 25.58
N GLN A 159 -15.45 -16.88 24.38
CA GLN A 159 -16.86 -17.23 24.18
C GLN A 159 -17.13 -18.73 24.28
N GLU A 160 -16.10 -19.57 24.30
CA GLU A 160 -16.25 -21.02 24.51
C GLU A 160 -16.21 -21.35 26.00
N GLU A 161 -17.18 -20.81 26.76
CA GLU A 161 -17.21 -20.92 28.22
C GLU A 161 -17.12 -22.37 28.72
N GLU A 162 -17.74 -23.31 28.01
CA GLU A 162 -17.72 -24.74 28.33
C GLU A 162 -16.32 -25.39 28.17
N ALA A 163 -15.46 -24.80 27.33
CA ALA A 163 -14.09 -25.25 27.10
C ALA A 163 -13.08 -24.61 28.05
N LEU A 164 -13.48 -23.58 28.81
CA LEU A 164 -12.61 -22.94 29.80
C LEU A 164 -12.33 -23.89 30.98
N PRO A 165 -11.08 -23.99 31.45
CA PRO A 165 -10.75 -24.78 32.63
C PRO A 165 -11.52 -24.32 33.87
N THR A 166 -11.91 -25.27 34.72
CA THR A 166 -12.60 -24.97 35.99
C THR A 166 -11.71 -24.26 37.01
N GLN A 167 -10.40 -24.49 36.94
CA GLN A 167 -9.39 -23.77 37.71
C GLN A 167 -8.72 -22.73 36.83
N LYS A 168 -8.53 -21.52 37.36
CA LYS A 168 -7.82 -20.46 36.64
C LYS A 168 -6.40 -20.90 36.27
N VAL A 169 -6.04 -20.71 35.01
CA VAL A 169 -4.72 -21.04 34.45
C VAL A 169 -3.94 -19.77 34.08
N GLY A 170 -2.63 -19.91 33.86
CA GLY A 170 -1.76 -18.78 33.47
C GLY A 170 -1.45 -17.79 34.60
N MET A 171 -1.79 -18.12 35.85
CA MET A 171 -1.67 -17.25 37.03
C MET A 171 -0.26 -17.26 37.65
N TYR A 172 0.78 -17.25 36.82
CA TYR A 172 2.17 -17.30 37.29
C TYR A 172 2.64 -15.97 37.86
N LYS A 173 3.59 -16.04 38.79
CA LYS A 173 4.32 -14.88 39.29
C LYS A 173 5.29 -14.37 38.24
N LEU A 174 5.38 -13.06 38.08
CA LEU A 174 6.30 -12.42 37.15
C LEU A 174 7.70 -12.29 37.80
N PRO A 175 8.72 -12.98 37.26
CA PRO A 175 10.03 -13.06 37.89
C PRO A 175 10.99 -11.95 37.47
N GLN A 176 11.92 -11.62 38.36
CA GLN A 176 13.17 -10.93 38.05
C GLN A 176 14.38 -11.81 38.42
N PHE A 177 15.31 -11.97 37.49
CA PHE A 177 16.51 -12.80 37.60
C PHE A 177 17.76 -11.93 37.69
N ARG A 178 18.72 -12.34 38.52
CA ARG A 178 20.03 -11.68 38.59
C ARG A 178 21.19 -12.66 38.59
N LYS A 179 22.30 -12.27 37.95
CA LYS A 179 23.60 -12.94 38.07
C LYS A 179 24.73 -11.92 38.11
N GLN A 180 25.50 -12.00 39.19
CA GLN A 180 26.77 -11.31 39.30
C GLN A 180 27.87 -12.18 38.69
N PHE A 181 28.78 -11.55 37.96
CA PHE A 181 29.95 -12.21 37.39
C PHE A 181 31.12 -11.24 37.29
N ARG A 182 32.33 -11.80 37.29
CA ARG A 182 33.54 -11.02 37.14
C ARG A 182 34.11 -11.14 35.74
N VAL A 183 34.33 -10.01 35.08
CA VAL A 183 35.10 -9.92 33.84
C VAL A 183 36.59 -10.14 34.16
N LYS A 184 37.28 -10.96 33.37
CA LYS A 184 38.73 -11.21 33.54
C LYS A 184 39.50 -9.90 33.39
N ASP A 185 40.64 -9.79 34.07
CA ASP A 185 41.49 -8.59 33.99
C ASP A 185 42.29 -8.53 32.68
N LYS A 186 41.56 -8.40 31.57
CA LYS A 186 42.05 -8.38 30.19
C LYS A 186 41.20 -7.38 29.39
N LYS A 187 41.77 -6.81 28.34
CA LYS A 187 41.05 -5.90 27.45
C LYS A 187 40.01 -6.68 26.62
N ILE A 188 38.75 -6.27 26.73
CA ILE A 188 37.64 -6.84 25.96
C ILE A 188 37.77 -6.38 24.51
N SER A 189 37.72 -7.33 23.58
CA SER A 189 37.62 -7.09 22.15
C SER A 189 36.16 -6.98 21.72
N ARG A 190 35.30 -7.89 22.19
CA ARG A 190 33.86 -7.90 21.93
C ARG A 190 33.07 -8.66 23.00
N ALA A 191 31.81 -8.31 23.20
CA ALA A 191 30.88 -9.05 24.04
C ALA A 191 29.45 -9.03 23.49
N PHE A 192 28.92 -10.21 23.16
CA PHE A 192 27.54 -10.37 22.68
C PHE A 192 26.71 -11.19 23.65
N ALA A 193 25.52 -10.70 23.98
CA ALA A 193 24.52 -11.40 24.76
C ALA A 193 23.36 -11.85 23.86
N TYR A 194 22.99 -13.12 23.98
CA TYR A 194 21.87 -13.74 23.28
C TYR A 194 20.83 -14.11 24.33
N VAL A 195 19.66 -13.46 24.27
CA VAL A 195 18.66 -13.50 25.34
C VAL A 195 17.31 -13.95 24.77
N SER A 196 16.70 -14.92 25.41
CA SER A 196 15.32 -15.32 25.15
C SER A 196 14.56 -15.34 26.47
N GLY A 197 13.48 -14.57 26.55
CA GLY A 197 12.50 -14.63 27.63
C GLY A 197 11.14 -14.96 27.04
N LEU A 198 10.49 -16.02 27.55
CA LEU A 198 9.21 -16.46 27.03
C LEU A 198 8.07 -15.63 27.59
N GLY A 199 7.26 -15.09 26.69
CA GLY A 199 6.36 -13.98 26.95
C GLY A 199 7.05 -12.72 26.46
N HIS A 200 7.46 -11.87 27.40
CA HIS A 200 8.29 -10.71 27.13
C HIS A 200 9.43 -10.58 28.15
N PHE A 201 10.47 -9.82 27.85
CA PHE A 201 11.56 -9.53 28.75
C PHE A 201 12.14 -8.13 28.58
N ASP A 202 12.63 -7.59 29.69
CA ASP A 202 13.59 -6.49 29.71
C ASP A 202 14.95 -7.00 30.19
N PHE A 203 16.01 -6.64 29.46
CA PHE A 203 17.39 -6.99 29.79
C PHE A 203 18.14 -5.79 30.37
N TYR A 204 18.82 -6.00 31.48
CA TYR A 204 19.59 -4.99 32.21
C TYR A 204 21.03 -5.43 32.43
N LEU A 205 21.94 -4.45 32.41
CA LEU A 205 23.34 -4.61 32.76
C LEU A 205 23.78 -3.43 33.63
N ASN A 206 24.28 -3.72 34.83
CA ASN A 206 24.84 -2.73 35.76
C ASN A 206 23.89 -1.53 36.02
N GLY A 207 22.60 -1.79 36.18
CA GLY A 207 21.56 -0.79 36.46
C GLY A 207 20.90 -0.15 35.23
N GLY A 208 21.44 -0.30 34.03
CA GLY A 208 20.87 0.23 32.79
C GLY A 208 20.13 -0.82 31.98
N LYS A 209 19.01 -0.45 31.35
CA LYS A 209 18.34 -1.29 30.33
C LYS A 209 19.26 -1.39 29.10
N VAL A 210 19.44 -2.60 28.59
CA VAL A 210 20.25 -2.88 27.39
C VAL A 210 19.34 -2.81 26.17
N GLY A 211 19.71 -1.93 25.23
CA GLY A 211 18.85 -1.60 24.09
C GLY A 211 17.65 -0.73 24.49
N ASN A 212 16.83 -0.39 23.50
CA ASN A 212 15.63 0.44 23.65
C ASN A 212 14.38 -0.26 23.10
N HIS A 213 14.40 -1.59 23.08
CA HIS A 213 13.29 -2.40 22.57
C HIS A 213 12.15 -2.44 23.60
N PHE A 214 10.94 -2.60 23.09
CA PHE A 214 9.71 -2.76 23.86
C PHE A 214 9.10 -4.12 23.52
N LEU A 215 8.63 -4.89 24.51
CA LEU A 215 8.01 -6.21 24.29
C LEU A 215 8.86 -7.22 23.52
N ASP A 216 10.17 -7.24 23.76
CA ASP A 216 11.03 -8.32 23.26
C ASP A 216 10.77 -9.63 23.99
N ALA A 217 10.96 -10.81 23.42
CA ALA A 217 11.11 -11.03 21.99
C ALA A 217 9.73 -10.99 21.29
N GLY A 218 9.75 -10.87 19.97
CA GLY A 218 8.56 -10.91 19.13
C GLY A 218 7.77 -12.22 19.29
N TRP A 219 6.46 -12.12 19.07
CA TRP A 219 5.52 -13.23 19.21
C TRP A 219 5.72 -14.33 18.17
N THR A 220 5.73 -15.58 18.63
CA THR A 220 5.85 -16.80 17.80
C THR A 220 4.83 -17.86 18.25
N LEU A 221 4.76 -18.97 17.51
CA LEU A 221 4.09 -20.17 17.97
C LEU A 221 5.02 -20.95 18.93
N TYR A 222 4.93 -20.69 20.23
CA TYR A 222 5.90 -21.13 21.24
C TYR A 222 6.03 -22.65 21.40
N ASP A 223 5.10 -23.46 20.91
CA ASP A 223 5.25 -24.92 20.85
C ASP A 223 6.21 -25.39 19.75
N LYS A 224 6.46 -24.56 18.72
CA LYS A 224 7.34 -24.87 17.59
C LYS A 224 8.66 -24.13 17.66
N GLU A 225 8.62 -22.82 17.94
CA GLU A 225 9.82 -21.99 17.99
C GLU A 225 9.76 -20.86 19.01
N ALA A 226 10.93 -20.44 19.47
CA ALA A 226 11.11 -19.30 20.35
C ALA A 226 12.21 -18.39 19.81
N PHE A 227 11.94 -17.08 19.81
CA PHE A 227 12.94 -16.09 19.43
C PHE A 227 13.96 -15.84 20.54
N TYR A 228 15.19 -15.56 20.12
CA TYR A 228 16.20 -14.90 20.94
C TYR A 228 16.64 -13.59 20.27
N VAL A 229 17.01 -12.62 21.08
CA VAL A 229 17.50 -11.30 20.64
C VAL A 229 18.98 -11.20 20.94
N SER A 230 19.73 -10.61 20.02
CA SER A 230 21.18 -10.44 20.14
C SER A 230 21.52 -8.99 20.49
N PHE A 231 22.37 -8.80 21.50
CA PHE A 231 22.81 -7.49 21.97
C PHE A 231 24.32 -7.37 21.92
N ASP A 232 24.82 -6.29 21.34
CA ASP A 232 26.21 -5.87 21.53
C ASP A 232 26.34 -5.10 22.84
N ILE A 233 27.03 -5.71 23.82
CA ILE A 233 27.27 -5.14 25.14
C ILE A 233 28.75 -4.81 25.37
N THR A 234 29.57 -4.81 24.32
CA THR A 234 31.02 -4.61 24.39
C THR A 234 31.38 -3.37 25.19
N GLY A 235 30.75 -2.24 24.89
CA GLY A 235 30.99 -0.95 25.55
C GLY A 235 30.27 -0.76 26.89
N LEU A 236 29.45 -1.73 27.33
CA LEU A 236 28.61 -1.61 28.54
C LEU A 236 29.20 -2.38 29.74
N LEU A 237 30.13 -3.29 29.48
CA LEU A 237 30.81 -4.06 30.52
C LEU A 237 31.83 -3.19 31.27
N GLN A 238 31.90 -3.40 32.58
CA GLN A 238 32.83 -2.71 33.47
C GLN A 238 33.99 -3.66 33.86
N ARG A 239 35.13 -3.09 34.29
CA ARG A 239 36.23 -3.90 34.84
C ARG A 239 35.82 -4.48 36.19
N GLY A 240 36.07 -5.78 36.40
CA GLY A 240 35.72 -6.45 37.65
C GLY A 240 34.28 -6.95 37.65
N GLU A 241 33.53 -6.62 38.70
CA GLU A 241 32.18 -7.14 38.94
C GLU A 241 31.16 -6.47 38.01
N ASN A 242 30.28 -7.29 37.43
CA ASN A 242 29.16 -6.89 36.60
C ASN A 242 27.92 -7.68 37.02
N VAL A 243 26.74 -7.12 36.77
CA VAL A 243 25.46 -7.75 37.09
C VAL A 243 24.54 -7.76 35.88
N LEU A 244 24.10 -8.95 35.47
CA LEU A 244 23.01 -9.14 34.53
C LEU A 244 21.68 -9.18 35.28
N GLY A 245 20.68 -8.46 34.79
CA GLY A 245 19.30 -8.47 35.28
C GLY A 245 18.33 -8.79 34.15
N ILE A 246 17.31 -9.61 34.42
CA ILE A 246 16.23 -9.91 33.46
C ILE A 246 14.89 -9.81 34.21
N MET A 247 13.93 -9.05 33.68
CA MET A 247 12.54 -9.10 34.14
C MET A 247 11.70 -9.78 33.06
N LEU A 248 10.75 -10.63 33.44
CA LEU A 248 9.84 -11.29 32.49
C LEU A 248 8.39 -10.83 32.65
N GLY A 249 7.73 -10.65 31.51
CA GLY A 249 6.30 -10.45 31.34
C GLY A 249 5.63 -11.61 30.63
N ASN A 250 4.30 -11.60 30.63
CA ASN A 250 3.49 -12.72 30.18
C ASN A 250 3.36 -12.84 28.64
N GLY A 251 3.22 -11.71 27.94
CA GLY A 251 3.03 -11.68 26.48
C GLY A 251 1.89 -12.61 26.01
N PHE A 252 2.05 -13.22 24.82
CA PHE A 252 1.18 -14.32 24.37
C PHE A 252 1.62 -15.69 24.89
N TYR A 253 2.71 -15.77 25.65
CA TYR A 253 3.17 -17.03 26.26
C TYR A 253 2.24 -17.46 27.40
N ASN A 254 1.70 -16.49 28.14
CA ASN A 254 0.65 -16.70 29.12
C ASN A 254 -0.37 -15.57 29.03
N VAL A 255 -1.64 -15.90 28.88
CA VAL A 255 -2.75 -14.95 29.01
C VAL A 255 -3.59 -15.38 30.22
N PRO A 256 -3.52 -14.66 31.35
CA PRO A 256 -4.18 -15.08 32.59
C PRO A 256 -5.71 -14.89 32.57
N GLN A 257 -6.44 -15.82 33.19
CA GLN A 257 -7.90 -15.78 33.32
C GLN A 257 -8.37 -14.86 34.48
N GLU A 258 -8.04 -13.57 34.40
CA GLU A 258 -8.33 -12.60 35.46
C GLU A 258 -9.10 -11.35 35.01
N ARG A 259 -8.58 -10.62 34.01
CA ARG A 259 -9.23 -9.44 33.39
C ARG A 259 -9.72 -9.80 31.99
N TYR A 260 -9.94 -8.82 31.12
CA TYR A 260 -10.23 -9.10 29.72
C TYR A 260 -9.16 -10.02 29.11
N PHE A 261 -9.62 -11.05 28.40
CA PHE A 261 -8.84 -11.89 27.52
C PHE A 261 -9.72 -12.28 26.33
N LYS A 262 -9.20 -12.14 25.11
CA LYS A 262 -9.85 -12.73 23.92
C LYS A 262 -9.63 -14.23 23.88
N LEU A 263 -8.41 -14.65 24.20
CA LEU A 263 -7.96 -16.04 24.16
C LEU A 263 -7.26 -16.40 25.46
N LEU A 264 -7.59 -17.55 26.02
CA LEU A 264 -6.88 -18.13 27.17
C LEU A 264 -5.71 -19.00 26.68
N ILE A 265 -4.49 -18.65 27.07
CA ILE A 265 -3.26 -19.34 26.64
C ILE A 265 -2.34 -19.53 27.85
N SER A 266 -1.71 -20.69 27.97
CA SER A 266 -0.69 -20.95 29.00
C SER A 266 0.27 -22.00 28.47
N TYR A 267 1.48 -21.60 28.08
CA TYR A 267 2.52 -22.55 27.64
C TYR A 267 3.39 -23.04 28.82
N GLY A 268 3.36 -22.36 29.97
CA GLY A 268 4.09 -22.73 31.18
C GLY A 268 4.56 -21.54 31.99
N ALA A 269 5.32 -21.77 33.06
CA ALA A 269 5.85 -20.69 33.89
C ALA A 269 6.79 -19.79 33.08
N PRO A 270 6.79 -18.45 33.29
CA PRO A 270 7.77 -17.56 32.67
C PRO A 270 9.20 -18.05 32.89
N LYS A 271 9.96 -18.14 31.79
CA LYS A 271 11.31 -18.71 31.79
C LYS A 271 12.20 -18.02 30.77
N MET A 272 13.50 -18.06 31.00
CA MET A 272 14.50 -17.43 30.15
C MET A 272 15.71 -18.33 29.87
N LYS A 273 16.40 -18.04 28.77
CA LYS A 273 17.70 -18.61 28.40
C LYS A 273 18.63 -17.49 27.96
N LEU A 274 19.88 -17.51 28.44
CA LEU A 274 20.88 -16.49 28.15
C LEU A 274 22.24 -17.14 27.88
N TYR A 275 22.90 -16.70 26.81
CA TYR A 275 24.29 -16.99 26.52
C TYR A 275 25.03 -15.67 26.24
N LEU A 276 26.03 -15.35 27.04
CA LEU A 276 26.91 -14.19 26.86
C LEU A 276 28.31 -14.70 26.54
N ARG A 277 28.85 -14.27 25.40
CA ARG A 277 30.22 -14.55 24.96
C ARG A 277 31.06 -13.30 24.97
N ILE A 278 32.12 -13.30 25.79
CA ILE A 278 33.12 -12.23 25.89
C ILE A 278 34.41 -12.73 25.25
N VAL A 279 34.92 -12.01 24.25
CA VAL A 279 36.20 -12.27 23.60
C VAL A 279 37.17 -11.15 23.97
N TYR A 280 38.38 -11.52 24.38
CA TYR A 280 39.45 -10.60 24.74
C TYR A 280 40.42 -10.38 23.58
N ASP A 281 41.25 -9.34 23.66
CA ASP A 281 42.26 -9.01 22.61
C ASP A 281 43.28 -10.14 22.38
N ASP A 282 43.51 -11.01 23.37
CA ASP A 282 44.36 -12.21 23.26
C ASP A 282 43.63 -13.43 22.67
N ALA A 283 42.44 -13.22 22.10
CA ALA A 283 41.52 -14.22 21.57
C ALA A 283 40.97 -15.23 22.59
N SER A 284 41.30 -15.11 23.88
CA SER A 284 40.66 -15.93 24.91
C SER A 284 39.18 -15.58 25.08
N VAL A 285 38.38 -16.57 25.49
CA VAL A 285 36.93 -16.42 25.63
C VAL A 285 36.51 -16.60 27.09
N GLN A 286 35.46 -15.89 27.50
CA GLN A 286 34.70 -16.14 28.71
C GLN A 286 33.21 -16.22 28.35
N GLU A 287 32.55 -17.24 28.89
CA GLU A 287 31.13 -17.48 28.66
C GLU A 287 30.37 -17.34 29.98
N ILE A 288 29.27 -16.59 29.95
CA ILE A 288 28.35 -16.44 31.06
C ILE A 288 27.00 -16.95 30.58
N VAL A 289 26.45 -17.94 31.28
CA VAL A 289 25.23 -18.65 30.84
C VAL A 289 24.14 -18.62 31.89
N SER A 290 22.90 -18.85 31.45
CA SER A 290 21.76 -19.18 32.30
C SER A 290 21.92 -20.58 32.90
N ASP A 291 21.98 -20.66 34.22
CA ASP A 291 22.25 -21.89 34.97
C ASP A 291 21.76 -21.76 36.43
N LYS A 292 22.04 -22.77 37.25
CA LYS A 292 21.64 -22.81 38.68
C LYS A 292 22.29 -21.75 39.57
N SER A 293 23.29 -21.01 39.09
CA SER A 293 23.94 -19.94 39.88
C SER A 293 23.15 -18.63 39.88
N TRP A 294 22.17 -18.49 38.98
CA TRP A 294 21.25 -17.35 38.98
C TRP A 294 20.36 -17.34 40.23
N LYS A 295 19.98 -16.13 40.63
CA LYS A 295 19.00 -15.89 41.69
C LYS A 295 17.73 -15.31 41.10
N VAL A 296 16.59 -15.59 41.72
CA VAL A 296 15.28 -15.11 41.28
C VAL A 296 14.43 -14.60 42.44
N SER A 297 13.66 -13.55 42.17
CA SER A 297 12.64 -13.00 43.05
C SER A 297 11.42 -12.59 42.24
N GLU A 298 10.31 -12.31 42.92
CA GLU A 298 9.15 -11.69 42.27
C GLU A 298 9.47 -10.25 41.90
N SER A 299 8.99 -9.80 40.75
CA SER A 299 9.19 -8.43 40.29
C SER A 299 8.15 -7.47 40.89
N PRO A 300 8.36 -6.15 40.78
CA PRO A 300 7.35 -5.14 41.10
C PRO A 300 6.15 -5.13 40.14
N VAL A 301 6.29 -5.71 38.94
CA VAL A 301 5.14 -5.99 38.06
C VAL A 301 4.43 -7.20 38.66
N VAL A 302 3.21 -6.98 39.18
CA VAL A 302 2.46 -8.01 39.93
C VAL A 302 1.38 -8.69 39.09
N PHE A 303 0.96 -8.03 38.01
CA PHE A 303 0.05 -8.56 37.00
C PHE A 303 0.48 -8.02 35.64
N SER A 304 0.44 -8.87 34.61
CA SER A 304 0.67 -8.48 33.21
C SER A 304 -0.19 -9.37 32.32
N SER A 305 -0.92 -8.75 31.41
CA SER A 305 -1.66 -9.43 30.36
C SER A 305 -1.66 -8.56 29.11
N ILE A 306 -1.43 -9.19 27.95
CA ILE A 306 -1.51 -8.48 26.68
C ILE A 306 -2.92 -7.93 26.40
N TYR A 307 -3.95 -8.54 26.99
CA TYR A 307 -5.36 -8.13 26.88
C TYR A 307 -5.93 -7.45 28.13
N GLY A 308 -5.26 -7.56 29.28
CA GLY A 308 -5.81 -7.13 30.57
C GLY A 308 -5.09 -5.95 31.21
N GLY A 309 -4.00 -5.46 30.63
CA GLY A 309 -3.18 -4.40 31.18
C GLY A 309 -2.11 -4.89 32.14
N GLU A 310 -1.67 -4.02 33.05
CA GLU A 310 -0.52 -4.27 33.93
C GLU A 310 -0.70 -3.58 35.28
N ASP A 311 -0.33 -4.28 36.36
CA ASP A 311 -0.22 -3.68 37.69
C ASP A 311 1.23 -3.64 38.15
N TYR A 312 1.61 -2.49 38.69
CA TYR A 312 2.92 -2.25 39.24
C TYR A 312 2.82 -1.80 40.69
N ASP A 313 3.51 -2.50 41.58
CA ASP A 313 3.61 -2.15 42.99
C ASP A 313 5.03 -1.67 43.33
N ALA A 314 5.22 -0.36 43.31
CA ALA A 314 6.51 0.26 43.62
C ALA A 314 6.93 0.05 45.08
N THR A 315 6.01 -0.36 45.97
CA THR A 315 6.39 -0.73 47.35
C THR A 315 7.23 -2.01 47.40
N ARG A 316 7.24 -2.79 46.32
CA ARG A 316 8.00 -4.03 46.12
C ARG A 316 9.32 -3.83 45.37
N GLU A 317 9.63 -2.62 44.91
CA GLU A 317 10.93 -2.30 44.33
C GLU A 317 12.05 -2.68 45.31
N GLN A 318 13.13 -3.26 44.78
CA GLN A 318 14.32 -3.63 45.54
C GLN A 318 15.48 -2.76 45.04
N PRO A 319 15.66 -1.54 45.59
CA PRO A 319 16.73 -0.65 45.16
C PRO A 319 18.07 -1.36 45.19
N GLY A 320 18.87 -1.16 44.15
CA GLY A 320 20.19 -1.78 44.06
C GLY A 320 20.24 -3.15 43.38
N TRP A 321 19.12 -3.85 43.13
CA TRP A 321 19.15 -5.28 42.71
C TRP A 321 19.99 -5.61 41.47
N MET A 322 20.19 -4.61 40.60
CA MET A 322 20.99 -4.65 39.37
C MET A 322 22.46 -4.22 39.56
N TYR A 323 22.91 -4.01 40.79
CA TYR A 323 24.27 -3.61 41.15
C TYR A 323 24.95 -4.68 42.02
N ALA A 324 26.28 -4.64 42.04
CA ALA A 324 27.11 -5.69 42.64
C ALA A 324 27.08 -5.71 44.19
N ASP A 325 26.76 -4.58 44.82
CA ASP A 325 26.69 -4.40 46.28
C ASP A 325 25.34 -4.84 46.89
N PHE A 326 24.39 -5.26 46.06
CA PHE A 326 23.09 -5.72 46.52
C PHE A 326 23.16 -7.08 47.22
N ASP A 327 22.61 -7.13 48.45
CA ASP A 327 22.44 -8.38 49.20
C ASP A 327 21.26 -9.20 48.65
N SER A 328 21.55 -10.21 47.83
CA SER A 328 20.56 -11.15 47.32
C SER A 328 20.45 -12.44 48.14
N SER A 329 20.89 -12.47 49.40
CA SER A 329 20.80 -13.65 50.25
C SER A 329 19.36 -14.12 50.46
N GLY A 330 18.40 -13.18 50.46
CA GLY A 330 16.96 -13.45 50.51
C GLY A 330 16.31 -13.92 49.20
N TRP A 331 17.05 -13.90 48.08
CA TRP A 331 16.52 -14.36 46.79
C TRP A 331 16.56 -15.88 46.68
N LYS A 332 15.57 -16.45 45.99
CA LYS A 332 15.48 -17.89 45.76
C LYS A 332 16.49 -18.33 44.71
N ASN A 333 16.83 -19.62 44.75
CA ASN A 333 17.52 -20.26 43.63
C ASN A 333 16.53 -20.47 42.48
N VAL A 334 17.02 -20.38 41.26
CA VAL A 334 16.23 -20.70 40.06
C VAL A 334 15.93 -22.19 39.94
N LEU A 335 14.85 -22.50 39.24
CA LEU A 335 14.55 -23.85 38.76
C LEU A 335 15.09 -24.01 37.33
N VAL A 336 15.57 -25.21 36.99
CA VAL A 336 15.87 -25.56 35.59
C VAL A 336 14.60 -26.12 34.97
N ALA A 337 14.17 -25.54 33.85
CA ALA A 337 12.97 -25.94 33.13
C ALA A 337 13.32 -26.86 31.96
N ASP A 338 12.46 -27.85 31.71
CA ASP A 338 12.55 -28.71 30.54
C ASP A 338 11.69 -28.12 29.40
N TYR A 339 12.37 -27.52 28.43
CA TYR A 339 11.75 -26.86 27.29
C TYR A 339 12.78 -26.78 26.15
N ALA A 340 12.41 -27.25 24.95
CA ALA A 340 13.34 -27.39 23.84
C ALA A 340 12.70 -27.00 22.49
N PRO A 341 12.22 -25.76 22.33
CA PRO A 341 11.72 -25.28 21.04
C PRO A 341 12.89 -25.13 20.05
N LYS A 342 12.57 -24.95 18.77
CA LYS A 342 13.56 -24.42 17.83
C LYS A 342 13.90 -22.98 18.24
N MET A 343 15.16 -22.72 18.57
CA MET A 343 15.64 -21.37 18.83
C MET A 343 15.93 -20.69 17.49
N VAL A 344 15.39 -19.48 17.30
CA VAL A 344 15.58 -18.70 16.08
C VAL A 344 15.93 -17.26 16.46
N SER A 345 16.91 -16.66 15.80
CA SER A 345 17.23 -15.25 16.02
C SER A 345 16.08 -14.37 15.56
N GLN A 346 15.73 -13.34 16.34
CA GLN A 346 14.83 -12.29 15.90
C GLN A 346 15.50 -11.49 14.79
N GLN A 347 15.10 -11.79 13.55
CA GLN A 347 15.60 -11.12 12.35
C GLN A 347 14.67 -10.00 11.86
N THR A 348 13.67 -9.59 12.64
CA THR A 348 12.83 -8.42 12.34
C THR A 348 13.38 -7.17 13.01
N GLU A 349 12.87 -6.00 12.63
CA GLU A 349 12.97 -4.79 13.43
C GLU A 349 12.33 -5.02 14.81
N PRO A 350 12.88 -4.43 15.89
CA PRO A 350 12.26 -4.49 17.20
C PRO A 350 11.05 -3.56 17.26
N LEU A 351 10.14 -3.84 18.18
CA LEU A 351 9.15 -2.86 18.61
C LEU A 351 9.85 -1.82 19.50
N ARG A 352 9.53 -0.53 19.32
CA ARG A 352 10.12 0.57 20.08
C ARG A 352 9.06 1.58 20.49
N ILE A 353 9.38 2.36 21.51
CA ILE A 353 8.74 3.65 21.75
C ILE A 353 9.18 4.61 20.63
N ARG A 354 8.21 5.12 19.86
CA ARG A 354 8.48 5.97 18.68
C ARG A 354 8.33 7.44 19.00
N GLU A 355 7.24 7.81 19.66
CA GLU A 355 6.90 9.20 19.97
C GLU A 355 6.07 9.29 21.25
N GLU A 356 6.19 10.43 21.93
CA GLU A 356 5.38 10.79 23.08
C GLU A 356 4.21 11.66 22.62
N MET A 357 3.01 11.32 23.11
CA MET A 357 1.75 11.94 22.75
C MET A 357 1.33 12.87 23.90
N PRO A 358 1.38 14.20 23.72
CA PRO A 358 1.03 15.12 24.78
C PRO A 358 -0.48 15.11 25.06
N VAL A 359 -0.83 15.49 26.29
CA VAL A 359 -2.23 15.76 26.66
C VAL A 359 -2.68 17.05 25.98
N VAL A 360 -3.74 16.98 25.19
CA VAL A 360 -4.37 18.14 24.55
C VAL A 360 -5.28 18.86 25.55
N THR A 361 -6.07 18.10 26.32
CA THR A 361 -6.94 18.63 27.37
C THR A 361 -7.27 17.54 28.39
N TYR A 362 -7.73 17.96 29.58
CA TYR A 362 -8.32 17.06 30.56
C TYR A 362 -9.61 17.66 31.16
N PHE A 363 -10.53 16.84 31.61
CA PHE A 363 -11.82 17.27 32.19
C PHE A 363 -12.37 16.22 33.17
N LYS A 364 -13.35 16.59 34.00
CA LYS A 364 -14.09 15.62 34.83
C LYS A 364 -15.25 15.00 34.04
N ASN A 365 -15.40 13.67 34.14
CA ASN A 365 -16.59 12.97 33.66
C ASN A 365 -17.74 13.08 34.67
N GLU A 366 -18.92 12.55 34.33
CA GLU A 366 -20.10 12.61 35.21
C GLU A 366 -19.97 11.80 36.51
N LYS A 367 -18.98 10.90 36.62
CA LYS A 367 -18.64 10.17 37.86
C LYS A 367 -17.65 10.94 38.75
N GLY A 368 -17.13 12.08 38.30
CA GLY A 368 -16.13 12.88 39.00
C GLY A 368 -14.68 12.44 38.76
N ASN A 369 -14.44 11.42 37.92
CA ASN A 369 -13.11 10.99 37.54
C ASN A 369 -12.52 11.94 36.48
N TRP A 370 -11.20 12.07 36.47
CA TRP A 370 -10.50 12.86 35.45
C TRP A 370 -10.30 12.05 34.18
N VAL A 371 -10.56 12.65 33.02
CA VAL A 371 -10.32 12.07 31.70
C VAL A 371 -9.36 12.96 30.94
N TYR A 372 -8.30 12.35 30.41
CA TYR A 372 -7.29 13.01 29.59
C TYR A 372 -7.54 12.65 28.12
N ASP A 373 -7.57 13.65 27.23
CA ASP A 373 -7.62 13.49 25.77
C ASP A 373 -6.23 13.78 25.18
N LEU A 374 -5.66 12.78 24.50
CA LEU A 374 -4.36 12.84 23.84
C LEU A 374 -4.45 13.33 22.38
N GLY A 375 -5.66 13.59 21.88
CA GLY A 375 -5.92 14.16 20.55
C GLY A 375 -5.76 13.18 19.38
N GLN A 376 -5.20 12.00 19.61
CA GLN A 376 -4.90 11.00 18.59
C GLN A 376 -5.18 9.60 19.14
N ASN A 377 -5.79 8.72 18.35
CA ASN A 377 -5.89 7.29 18.65
C ASN A 377 -4.64 6.55 18.17
N PHE A 378 -3.89 5.93 19.07
CA PHE A 378 -2.63 5.24 18.76
C PHE A 378 -2.43 4.00 19.64
N SER A 379 -1.57 3.07 19.23
CA SER A 379 -1.15 1.95 20.08
C SER A 379 0.00 2.36 21.00
N GLY A 380 -0.08 2.03 22.29
CA GLY A 380 0.96 2.44 23.23
C GLY A 380 0.67 2.14 24.69
N VAL A 381 1.38 2.88 25.54
CA VAL A 381 1.21 2.87 27.01
C VAL A 381 1.19 4.30 27.54
N ILE A 382 1.08 4.46 28.86
CA ILE A 382 1.05 5.76 29.52
C ILE A 382 2.38 6.00 30.24
N HIS A 383 2.93 7.20 30.06
CA HIS A 383 3.98 7.74 30.92
C HIS A 383 3.34 8.54 32.05
N LEU A 384 3.75 8.27 33.29
CA LEU A 384 3.20 8.89 34.49
C LEU A 384 4.31 9.44 35.38
N CYS A 385 4.26 10.74 35.71
CA CYS A 385 4.97 11.33 36.83
C CYS A 385 3.96 11.68 37.93
N ILE A 386 4.14 11.12 39.13
CA ILE A 386 3.15 11.20 40.20
C ILE A 386 3.81 11.40 41.57
N LYS A 387 3.11 12.08 42.48
CA LYS A 387 3.53 12.27 43.87
C LYS A 387 2.41 11.91 44.82
N GLY A 388 2.73 11.17 45.89
CA GLY A 388 1.75 10.79 46.91
C GLY A 388 2.36 10.04 48.08
N GLU A 389 1.49 9.57 48.97
CA GLU A 389 1.85 8.76 50.12
C GLU A 389 2.05 7.29 49.75
N ARG A 390 2.84 6.58 50.56
CA ARG A 390 3.18 5.17 50.32
C ARG A 390 1.93 4.31 50.31
N GLY A 391 1.77 3.48 49.29
CA GLY A 391 0.66 2.54 49.16
C GLY A 391 -0.65 3.15 48.66
N GLN A 392 -0.71 4.46 48.41
CA GLN A 392 -1.76 5.02 47.56
C GLN A 392 -1.64 4.42 46.15
N SER A 393 -2.75 4.36 45.43
CA SER A 393 -2.81 3.76 44.11
C SER A 393 -3.61 4.62 43.14
N VAL A 394 -3.17 4.64 41.90
CA VAL A 394 -3.88 5.24 40.76
C VAL A 394 -4.22 4.14 39.77
N ARG A 395 -5.43 4.19 39.21
CA ARG A 395 -5.88 3.35 38.10
C ARG A 395 -6.05 4.21 36.85
N LEU A 396 -5.53 3.71 35.73
CA LEU A 396 -5.56 4.34 34.43
C LEU A 396 -6.30 3.43 33.44
N THR A 397 -7.47 3.85 32.97
CA THR A 397 -8.32 3.08 32.06
C THR A 397 -8.28 3.72 30.67
N PRO A 398 -7.56 3.13 29.70
CA PRO A 398 -7.45 3.67 28.35
C PRO A 398 -8.66 3.30 27.47
N ALA A 399 -9.01 4.15 26.50
CA ALA A 399 -10.04 3.86 25.50
C ALA A 399 -9.87 4.64 24.19
N GLU A 400 -10.41 4.09 23.10
CA GLU A 400 -10.49 4.77 21.80
C GLU A 400 -11.54 5.89 21.81
N LEU A 401 -12.66 5.66 22.50
CA LEU A 401 -13.85 6.51 22.45
C LEU A 401 -14.36 6.86 23.86
N LEU A 402 -15.27 7.82 23.90
CA LEU A 402 -16.02 8.22 25.10
C LEU A 402 -17.49 7.80 24.98
N ASN A 403 -18.11 7.53 26.13
CA ASN A 403 -19.56 7.44 26.26
C ASN A 403 -20.21 8.84 26.29
N GLN A 404 -21.54 8.90 26.18
CA GLN A 404 -22.30 10.16 26.27
C GLN A 404 -22.06 10.92 27.60
N ASN A 405 -21.90 10.21 28.70
CA ASN A 405 -21.59 10.75 30.03
C ASN A 405 -20.09 11.09 30.22
N ARG A 406 -19.32 11.08 29.13
CA ARG A 406 -17.89 11.37 29.06
C ARG A 406 -16.99 10.40 29.83
N THR A 407 -17.47 9.24 30.27
CA THR A 407 -16.56 8.16 30.71
C THR A 407 -15.89 7.53 29.51
N VAL A 408 -14.75 6.87 29.72
CA VAL A 408 -14.13 6.05 28.66
C VAL A 408 -15.04 4.89 28.24
N ASN A 409 -14.95 4.50 26.96
CA ASN A 409 -15.73 3.41 26.38
C ASN A 409 -14.81 2.25 25.93
N GLN A 410 -14.94 1.09 26.57
CA GLN A 410 -14.21 -0.14 26.21
C GLN A 410 -15.11 -1.22 25.57
N SER A 411 -16.36 -0.91 25.23
CA SER A 411 -17.33 -1.90 24.74
C SER A 411 -16.88 -2.59 23.44
N ALA A 412 -16.18 -1.86 22.57
CA ALA A 412 -15.65 -2.35 21.30
C ALA A 412 -14.24 -2.96 21.40
N SER A 413 -13.54 -2.71 22.50
CA SER A 413 -12.10 -2.95 22.64
C SER A 413 -11.74 -3.93 23.76
N GLY A 414 -12.76 -4.52 24.40
CA GLY A 414 -12.61 -5.52 25.45
C GLY A 414 -12.48 -4.90 26.83
N GLU A 415 -13.32 -5.34 27.77
CA GLU A 415 -13.36 -4.82 29.14
C GLU A 415 -13.33 -5.95 30.19
N PRO A 416 -12.75 -5.71 31.38
CA PRO A 416 -11.98 -4.52 31.75
C PRO A 416 -10.51 -4.61 31.28
N PHE A 417 -9.98 -3.50 30.74
CA PHE A 417 -8.54 -3.27 30.55
C PHE A 417 -8.11 -2.04 31.35
N TYR A 418 -7.08 -2.14 32.20
CA TYR A 418 -6.54 -0.98 32.91
C TYR A 418 -5.11 -1.22 33.40
N PHE A 419 -4.45 -0.13 33.73
CA PHE A 419 -3.18 -0.15 34.46
C PHE A 419 -3.35 0.33 35.90
N THR A 420 -2.56 -0.23 36.82
CA THR A 420 -2.52 0.23 38.21
C THR A 420 -1.09 0.53 38.62
N TYR A 421 -0.87 1.68 39.25
CA TYR A 421 0.41 2.02 39.89
C TYR A 421 0.18 2.25 41.38
N ARG A 422 0.88 1.49 42.23
CA ARG A 422 0.89 1.66 43.69
C ARG A 422 2.21 2.31 44.11
N LEU A 423 2.13 3.49 44.73
CA LEU A 423 3.26 4.37 44.98
C LEU A 423 4.17 3.85 46.09
N ARG A 424 5.49 4.00 45.92
CA ARG A 424 6.46 3.75 47.02
C ARG A 424 6.33 4.82 48.11
N GLY A 425 5.85 6.00 47.75
CA GLY A 425 5.58 7.17 48.58
C GLY A 425 6.82 8.00 48.91
N GLY A 426 6.58 9.24 49.36
CA GLY A 426 7.61 10.11 49.90
C GLY A 426 7.53 11.54 49.36
N GLN A 427 8.62 12.30 49.49
CA GLN A 427 8.66 13.67 48.98
C GLN A 427 9.03 13.76 47.48
N CYS A 428 9.60 12.70 46.92
CA CYS A 428 10.05 12.64 45.53
C CYS A 428 8.90 12.38 44.57
N ILE A 429 9.03 12.89 43.35
CA ILE A 429 8.18 12.52 42.22
C ILE A 429 8.61 11.11 41.77
N GLU A 430 7.64 10.23 41.55
CA GLU A 430 7.82 8.90 41.00
C GLU A 430 7.51 8.92 39.52
N THR A 431 8.30 8.20 38.71
CA THR A 431 8.10 8.08 37.27
C THR A 431 7.87 6.61 36.93
N TRP A 432 6.83 6.32 36.16
CA TRP A 432 6.46 4.96 35.81
C TRP A 432 5.79 4.89 34.43
N GLN A 433 5.96 3.73 33.78
CA GLN A 433 5.21 3.31 32.60
C GLN A 433 5.06 1.78 32.61
N PRO A 434 3.98 1.22 32.02
CA PRO A 434 3.84 -0.21 31.81
C PRO A 434 5.00 -0.81 30.98
N GLN A 435 5.39 -2.06 31.28
CA GLN A 435 6.55 -2.73 30.64
C GLN A 435 6.17 -3.85 29.66
N PHE A 436 5.11 -4.60 29.95
CA PHE A 436 4.83 -5.90 29.31
C PHE A 436 3.42 -6.00 28.72
N THR A 437 2.87 -4.87 28.27
CA THR A 437 1.57 -4.78 27.60
C THR A 437 1.47 -3.47 26.82
N TYR A 438 0.42 -3.31 26.02
CA TYR A 438 0.07 -2.05 25.35
C TYR A 438 -1.44 -2.02 25.06
N TYR A 439 -1.97 -0.89 24.60
CA TYR A 439 -3.38 -0.74 24.21
C TYR A 439 -3.55 0.27 23.08
N GLY A 440 -4.67 0.24 22.35
CA GLY A 440 -5.07 1.29 21.40
C GLY A 440 -5.99 2.31 22.04
N PHE A 441 -5.58 3.58 22.12
CA PHE A 441 -6.37 4.60 22.80
C PHE A 441 -6.07 6.02 22.35
N ARG A 442 -7.05 6.89 22.62
CA ARG A 442 -6.95 8.35 22.61
C ARG A 442 -7.19 8.95 23.99
N TYR A 443 -8.06 8.31 24.79
CA TYR A 443 -8.51 8.80 26.07
C TYR A 443 -7.97 7.95 27.22
N VAL A 444 -7.74 8.57 28.37
CA VAL A 444 -7.37 7.89 29.61
C VAL A 444 -8.24 8.41 30.75
N GLU A 445 -9.05 7.54 31.35
CA GLU A 445 -9.76 7.84 32.60
C GLU A 445 -8.87 7.50 33.80
N VAL A 446 -8.79 8.42 34.75
CA VAL A 446 -7.94 8.36 35.94
C VAL A 446 -8.82 8.26 37.19
N GLU A 447 -8.55 7.22 37.97
CA GLU A 447 -9.19 6.98 39.26
C GLU A 447 -8.15 6.95 40.37
N GLY A 448 -8.48 7.54 41.52
CA GLY A 448 -7.59 7.57 42.69
C GLY A 448 -6.43 8.56 42.59
N ALA A 449 -6.47 9.53 41.66
CA ALA A 449 -5.49 10.62 41.57
C ALA A 449 -6.13 11.88 40.95
N ILE A 450 -5.44 13.03 41.09
CA ILE A 450 -5.86 14.31 40.51
C ILE A 450 -4.73 14.97 39.71
N PRO A 451 -5.03 15.82 38.72
CA PRO A 451 -4.04 16.68 38.06
C PRO A 451 -3.42 17.69 39.02
N ALA A 452 -2.16 18.04 38.81
CA ALA A 452 -1.50 19.13 39.53
C ALA A 452 -2.23 20.47 39.29
N GLY A 453 -2.44 21.23 40.36
CA GLY A 453 -3.14 22.52 40.34
C GLY A 453 -4.63 22.46 40.67
N GLU A 454 -5.23 21.25 40.67
CA GLU A 454 -6.63 21.04 41.03
C GLU A 454 -6.84 20.97 42.55
N GLU A 455 -8.06 21.28 43.02
CA GLU A 455 -8.41 21.16 44.44
C GLU A 455 -8.31 19.69 44.91
N ASN A 456 -7.60 19.48 46.03
CA ASN A 456 -7.31 18.14 46.58
C ASN A 456 -7.78 17.96 48.05
N PRO A 457 -9.08 18.06 48.34
CA PRO A 457 -9.59 17.92 49.71
C PRO A 457 -9.33 16.51 50.28
N ASP A 458 -9.35 15.49 49.43
CA ASP A 458 -9.22 14.07 49.81
C ASP A 458 -7.77 13.59 49.90
N LYS A 459 -6.79 14.47 49.68
CA LYS A 459 -5.35 14.18 49.71
C LYS A 459 -4.96 12.99 48.82
N LEU A 460 -5.56 12.92 47.63
CA LEU A 460 -5.24 11.93 46.62
C LEU A 460 -3.83 12.18 46.05
N PRO A 461 -3.16 11.14 45.50
CA PRO A 461 -1.99 11.30 44.65
C PRO A 461 -2.18 12.40 43.59
N VAL A 462 -1.12 13.18 43.37
CA VAL A 462 -1.09 14.28 42.42
C VAL A 462 -0.26 13.88 41.21
N ILE A 463 -0.91 13.86 40.04
CA ILE A 463 -0.29 13.65 38.73
C ILE A 463 0.42 14.95 38.35
N MET A 464 1.75 14.88 38.31
CA MET A 464 2.60 15.98 37.88
C MET A 464 2.69 16.04 36.36
N GLU A 465 2.66 14.88 35.71
CA GLU A 465 2.72 14.73 34.25
C GLU A 465 2.05 13.42 33.84
N LEU A 466 1.32 13.47 32.74
CA LEU A 466 0.76 12.30 32.06
C LEU A 466 0.95 12.52 30.57
N ALA A 467 1.47 11.50 29.88
CA ALA A 467 1.57 11.49 28.43
C ALA A 467 1.27 10.09 27.88
N GLY A 468 0.78 10.02 26.65
CA GLY A 468 0.76 8.78 25.90
C GLY A 468 2.14 8.47 25.33
N VAL A 469 2.45 7.19 25.14
CA VAL A 469 3.73 6.77 24.55
C VAL A 469 3.42 5.77 23.44
N HIS A 470 3.55 6.21 22.19
CA HIS A 470 3.25 5.38 21.03
C HIS A 470 4.35 4.34 20.81
N THR A 471 3.92 3.10 20.60
CA THR A 471 4.80 1.96 20.36
C THR A 471 4.48 1.32 19.02
N CYS A 472 5.48 1.16 18.14
CA CYS A 472 5.30 0.45 16.89
C CYS A 472 6.59 -0.25 16.46
N LEU A 473 6.48 -1.11 15.45
CA LEU A 473 7.63 -1.71 14.77
C LEU A 473 8.56 -0.58 14.30
N ALA A 474 9.85 -0.68 14.61
CA ALA A 474 10.86 0.30 14.19
C ALA A 474 11.25 0.13 12.71
N ALA A 475 10.28 -0.14 11.84
CA ALA A 475 10.47 -0.20 10.39
C ALA A 475 10.89 1.18 9.86
N PRO A 476 11.97 1.27 9.07
CA PRO A 476 12.34 2.52 8.41
C PRO A 476 11.20 3.06 7.55
N GLU A 477 10.95 4.36 7.64
CA GLU A 477 10.05 5.05 6.70
C GLU A 477 10.71 5.12 5.32
N THR A 478 10.03 4.66 4.29
CA THR A 478 10.55 4.60 2.92
C THR A 478 9.79 5.47 1.94
N GLY A 479 8.57 5.87 2.26
CA GLY A 479 7.76 6.70 1.36
C GLY A 479 7.16 7.93 2.01
N SER A 480 6.93 8.92 1.16
CA SER A 480 6.17 10.13 1.50
C SER A 480 5.20 10.48 0.38
N PHE A 481 4.08 11.08 0.74
CA PHE A 481 3.05 11.53 -0.18
C PHE A 481 2.47 12.87 0.32
N SER A 482 2.24 13.79 -0.60
CA SER A 482 1.43 14.98 -0.38
C SER A 482 0.82 15.46 -1.70
N CYS A 483 -0.36 16.06 -1.65
CA CYS A 483 -0.99 16.68 -2.82
C CYS A 483 -1.67 18.01 -2.48
N SER A 484 -2.13 18.72 -3.51
CA SER A 484 -2.81 20.01 -3.36
C SER A 484 -4.17 19.92 -2.68
N ASN A 485 -4.81 18.75 -2.67
CA ASN A 485 -6.10 18.54 -2.03
C ASN A 485 -5.91 18.11 -0.56
N PRO A 486 -6.32 18.94 0.42
CA PRO A 486 -6.09 18.66 1.83
C PRO A 486 -6.80 17.42 2.36
N LEU A 487 -7.92 16.99 1.76
CA LEU A 487 -8.64 15.79 2.20
C LEU A 487 -7.80 14.55 1.98
N PHE A 488 -7.17 14.37 0.81
CA PHE A 488 -6.32 13.19 0.59
C PHE A 488 -5.08 13.17 1.51
N ASN A 489 -4.53 14.32 1.88
CA ASN A 489 -3.46 14.39 2.89
C ASN A 489 -3.97 13.94 4.28
N LYS A 490 -5.20 14.29 4.65
CA LYS A 490 -5.84 13.81 5.89
C LYS A 490 -6.14 12.32 5.84
N ILE A 491 -6.61 11.81 4.70
CA ILE A 491 -6.88 10.37 4.49
C ILE A 491 -5.57 9.57 4.57
N HIS A 492 -4.49 10.06 3.95
CA HIS A 492 -3.16 9.47 4.09
C HIS A 492 -2.77 9.32 5.58
N ASN A 493 -2.95 10.40 6.37
CA ASN A 493 -2.60 10.37 7.80
C ASN A 493 -3.52 9.44 8.61
N LEU A 494 -4.82 9.40 8.30
CA LEU A 494 -5.79 8.51 8.95
C LEU A 494 -5.38 7.03 8.78
N ILE A 495 -5.00 6.66 7.55
CA ILE A 495 -4.56 5.30 7.22
C ILE A 495 -3.19 5.01 7.86
N ASP A 496 -2.23 5.94 7.77
CA ASP A 496 -0.89 5.77 8.36
C ASP A 496 -0.95 5.55 9.88
N TRP A 497 -1.80 6.27 10.61
CA TRP A 497 -1.98 6.06 12.06
C TRP A 497 -2.50 4.66 12.41
N ALA A 498 -3.44 4.13 11.63
CA ALA A 498 -3.91 2.76 11.83
C ALA A 498 -2.83 1.74 11.51
N MET A 499 -2.06 1.94 10.43
CA MET A 499 -0.92 1.07 10.07
C MET A 499 0.13 1.05 11.18
N ARG A 500 0.56 2.22 11.67
CA ARG A 500 1.53 2.33 12.77
C ARG A 500 1.05 1.61 14.02
N SER A 501 -0.22 1.79 14.37
CA SER A 501 -0.80 1.21 15.57
C SER A 501 -0.80 -0.32 15.55
N ASN A 502 -0.88 -0.89 14.34
CA ASN A 502 -1.09 -2.32 14.12
C ASN A 502 0.16 -3.09 13.67
N MET A 503 1.35 -2.49 13.78
CA MET A 503 2.62 -3.17 13.54
C MET A 503 3.29 -3.53 14.88
N ALA A 504 2.88 -4.64 15.49
CA ALA A 504 3.41 -5.13 16.76
C ALA A 504 3.67 -6.64 16.73
N SER A 505 4.92 -7.05 16.46
CA SER A 505 5.38 -8.44 16.22
C SER A 505 4.75 -9.17 15.02
N VAL A 506 3.49 -8.89 14.73
CA VAL A 506 2.69 -9.28 13.56
C VAL A 506 2.02 -8.02 13.01
N LEU A 507 1.27 -8.16 11.92
CA LEU A 507 0.29 -7.15 11.50
C LEU A 507 -1.02 -7.47 12.23
N THR A 508 -1.32 -6.74 13.30
CA THR A 508 -2.52 -6.98 14.11
C THR A 508 -3.76 -6.39 13.44
N ASP A 509 -4.93 -7.02 13.57
CA ASP A 509 -6.20 -6.42 13.15
C ASP A 509 -6.50 -5.11 13.89
N CYS A 510 -6.44 -5.16 15.23
CA CYS A 510 -6.61 -4.02 16.10
C CYS A 510 -5.65 -4.08 17.30
N PRO A 511 -5.26 -2.93 17.88
CA PRO A 511 -4.26 -2.86 18.94
C PRO A 511 -4.83 -3.05 20.37
N HIS A 512 -6.05 -3.59 20.52
CA HIS A 512 -6.73 -3.72 21.82
C HIS A 512 -7.34 -5.12 22.06
N ARG A 513 -8.48 -5.45 21.44
CA ARG A 513 -9.30 -6.62 21.79
C ARG A 513 -8.69 -7.93 21.30
N GLU A 514 -8.07 -7.95 20.13
CA GLU A 514 -7.65 -9.18 19.45
C GLU A 514 -6.14 -9.23 19.29
N LYS A 515 -5.53 -8.23 18.65
CA LYS A 515 -4.08 -8.19 18.46
C LYS A 515 -3.55 -9.44 17.75
N LEU A 516 -4.34 -10.01 16.83
CA LEU A 516 -4.02 -11.25 16.14
C LEU A 516 -3.52 -10.95 14.74
N GLY A 517 -2.60 -11.78 14.25
CA GLY A 517 -2.08 -11.71 12.89
C GLY A 517 -3.07 -12.26 11.87
N TRP A 518 -4.19 -11.56 11.65
CA TRP A 518 -5.15 -11.89 10.60
C TRP A 518 -4.47 -11.72 9.22
N VAL A 519 -4.40 -12.82 8.46
CA VAL A 519 -3.43 -12.96 7.37
C VAL A 519 -3.84 -12.34 6.03
N GLU A 520 -5.13 -12.12 5.79
CA GLU A 520 -5.69 -11.41 4.62
C GLU A 520 -5.09 -10.01 4.46
N GLN A 521 -4.96 -9.28 5.58
CA GLN A 521 -4.39 -7.94 5.59
C GLN A 521 -2.94 -7.94 5.10
N ALA A 522 -2.20 -9.04 5.32
CA ALA A 522 -0.80 -9.15 4.90
C ALA A 522 -0.62 -9.00 3.39
N TYR A 523 -1.61 -9.37 2.56
CA TYR A 523 -1.53 -9.19 1.11
C TYR A 523 -2.45 -8.08 0.56
N LEU A 524 -3.60 -7.82 1.20
CA LEU A 524 -4.54 -6.77 0.78
C LEU A 524 -4.05 -5.35 1.12
N MET A 525 -3.26 -5.21 2.19
CA MET A 525 -2.64 -3.93 2.57
C MET A 525 -1.15 -3.88 2.24
N GLN A 526 -0.61 -4.90 1.56
CA GLN A 526 0.83 -5.06 1.36
C GLN A 526 1.47 -3.87 0.66
N TYR A 527 0.90 -3.41 -0.45
CA TYR A 527 1.51 -2.33 -1.21
C TYR A 527 1.36 -0.99 -0.47
N SER A 528 0.24 -0.76 0.20
CA SER A 528 0.05 0.37 1.11
C SER A 528 1.14 0.43 2.20
N LEU A 529 1.41 -0.70 2.87
CA LEU A 529 2.46 -0.85 3.88
C LEU A 529 3.86 -0.61 3.30
N GLN A 530 4.16 -1.24 2.17
CA GLN A 530 5.50 -1.22 1.59
C GLN A 530 5.86 0.09 0.88
N TYR A 531 4.87 0.86 0.42
CA TYR A 531 5.12 2.24 -0.01
C TYR A 531 5.60 3.09 1.17
N ARG A 532 4.96 2.96 2.33
CA ARG A 532 5.20 3.82 3.49
C ARG A 532 6.41 3.40 4.33
N TYR A 533 6.61 2.09 4.52
CA TYR A 533 7.63 1.51 5.41
C TYR A 533 8.43 0.39 4.72
N ASN A 534 9.70 0.22 5.12
CA ASN A 534 10.46 -0.96 4.74
C ASN A 534 9.99 -2.18 5.54
N MET A 535 9.21 -3.04 4.90
CA MET A 535 8.59 -4.22 5.50
C MET A 535 9.33 -5.52 5.17
N SER A 536 10.49 -5.44 4.53
CA SER A 536 11.15 -6.59 3.91
C SER A 536 11.47 -7.72 4.90
N ARG A 537 11.87 -7.38 6.12
CA ARG A 537 12.25 -8.35 7.17
C ARG A 537 11.03 -8.93 7.91
N ILE A 538 10.00 -8.12 8.17
CA ILE A 538 8.78 -8.62 8.84
C ILE A 538 7.94 -9.53 7.94
N TYR A 539 7.90 -9.30 6.62
CA TYR A 539 7.21 -10.21 5.69
C TYR A 539 7.80 -11.62 5.71
N GLY A 540 9.13 -11.76 5.79
CA GLY A 540 9.77 -13.06 5.95
C GLY A 540 9.31 -13.80 7.21
N LYS A 541 9.09 -13.06 8.31
CA LYS A 541 8.56 -13.60 9.57
C LYS A 541 7.08 -13.97 9.47
N ILE A 542 6.24 -13.12 8.91
CA ILE A 542 4.80 -13.38 8.75
C ILE A 542 4.56 -14.63 7.89
N ILE A 543 5.26 -14.76 6.75
CA ILE A 543 5.14 -15.93 5.88
C ILE A 543 5.61 -17.20 6.62
N ARG A 544 6.66 -17.09 7.44
CA ARG A 544 7.12 -18.19 8.30
C ARG A 544 6.07 -18.58 9.35
N ASP A 545 5.39 -17.62 9.97
CA ASP A 545 4.32 -17.91 10.92
C ASP A 545 3.16 -18.65 10.25
N MET A 546 2.79 -18.29 9.02
CA MET A 546 1.78 -19.01 8.24
C MET A 546 2.23 -20.46 7.96
N TYR A 547 3.47 -20.65 7.52
CA TYR A 547 4.06 -21.98 7.33
C TYR A 547 4.04 -22.81 8.63
N LEU A 548 4.43 -22.21 9.75
CA LEU A 548 4.42 -22.87 11.05
C LEU A 548 3.01 -23.12 11.57
N SER A 549 2.01 -22.39 11.12
CA SER A 549 0.61 -22.61 11.49
C SER A 549 -0.09 -23.59 10.56
N GLN A 550 0.53 -24.00 9.44
CA GLN A 550 -0.06 -24.94 8.51
C GLN A 550 -0.39 -26.29 9.18
N THR A 551 -1.63 -26.76 9.00
CA THR A 551 -2.10 -28.04 9.57
C THR A 551 -1.54 -29.24 8.79
N GLU A 552 -1.79 -30.46 9.26
CA GLU A 552 -1.39 -31.70 8.58
C GLU A 552 -2.13 -31.95 7.26
N GLU A 553 -3.35 -31.41 7.11
CA GLU A 553 -4.15 -31.47 5.88
C GLU A 553 -3.70 -30.44 4.84
N GLY A 554 -2.85 -29.49 5.22
CA GLY A 554 -2.34 -28.43 4.35
C GLY A 554 -3.06 -27.10 4.48
N MET A 555 -4.06 -26.99 5.36
CA MET A 555 -4.79 -25.75 5.65
C MET A 555 -3.84 -24.68 6.20
N ILE A 556 -3.96 -23.45 5.70
CA ILE A 556 -3.38 -22.27 6.31
C ILE A 556 -4.49 -21.58 7.12
N PRO A 557 -4.35 -21.44 8.44
CA PRO A 557 -5.34 -20.76 9.27
C PRO A 557 -5.47 -19.26 8.95
N SER A 558 -6.61 -18.67 9.30
CA SER A 558 -6.89 -17.25 9.07
C SER A 558 -6.13 -16.31 10.00
N ILE A 559 -5.50 -16.84 11.06
CA ILE A 559 -4.54 -16.13 11.91
C ILE A 559 -3.18 -16.85 11.94
N ALA A 560 -2.10 -16.08 11.92
CA ALA A 560 -0.75 -16.60 12.07
C ALA A 560 0.11 -15.67 12.98
N PRO A 561 0.69 -16.17 14.08
CA PRO A 561 0.59 -17.54 14.62
C PRO A 561 -0.85 -17.97 14.99
N GLU A 562 -1.18 -19.24 14.76
CA GLU A 562 -2.47 -19.81 15.18
C GLU A 562 -2.47 -20.06 16.70
N TYR A 563 -2.93 -19.08 17.47
CA TYR A 563 -3.08 -19.19 18.93
C TYR A 563 -4.36 -19.87 19.37
N VAL A 564 -5.39 -19.87 18.51
CA VAL A 564 -6.69 -20.48 18.75
C VAL A 564 -7.28 -20.89 17.41
N ARG A 565 -8.25 -21.80 17.42
CA ARG A 565 -9.09 -22.10 16.27
C ARG A 565 -10.45 -21.47 16.45
N PHE A 566 -10.82 -20.59 15.52
CA PHE A 566 -12.14 -19.97 15.51
C PHE A 566 -13.17 -20.92 14.88
N LYS A 567 -14.46 -20.70 15.16
CA LYS A 567 -15.56 -21.47 14.54
C LYS A 567 -16.20 -20.67 13.41
N GLU A 568 -17.25 -21.22 12.79
CA GLU A 568 -18.15 -20.49 11.88
C GLU A 568 -17.47 -19.86 10.65
N GLY A 569 -16.44 -20.52 10.11
CA GLY A 569 -15.74 -20.09 8.88
C GLY A 569 -14.51 -19.21 9.12
N PHE A 570 -14.30 -18.68 10.32
CA PHE A 570 -13.13 -17.88 10.67
C PHE A 570 -11.81 -18.68 10.76
N GLU A 571 -11.84 -20.01 10.78
CA GLU A 571 -10.62 -20.83 10.81
C GLU A 571 -9.96 -20.89 9.43
N ASP A 572 -10.73 -21.24 8.39
CA ASP A 572 -10.22 -21.73 7.11
C ASP A 572 -10.72 -20.94 5.90
N THR A 573 -10.99 -19.64 6.06
CA THR A 573 -11.49 -18.81 4.95
C THR A 573 -10.45 -18.73 3.82
N PRO A 574 -10.82 -19.10 2.57
CA PRO A 574 -9.88 -19.18 1.44
C PRO A 574 -9.12 -17.89 1.15
N GLU A 575 -9.76 -16.73 1.24
CA GLU A 575 -9.17 -15.42 0.96
C GLU A 575 -8.07 -15.07 1.97
N TRP A 576 -8.20 -15.53 3.21
CA TRP A 576 -7.20 -15.37 4.27
C TRP A 576 -6.03 -16.33 4.03
N GLY A 577 -6.29 -17.63 3.96
CA GLY A 577 -5.22 -18.62 3.80
C GLY A 577 -4.39 -18.43 2.52
N SER A 578 -4.99 -17.86 1.48
CA SER A 578 -4.32 -17.51 0.20
C SER A 578 -3.21 -16.48 0.37
N ALA A 579 -3.20 -15.71 1.46
CA ALA A 579 -2.12 -14.80 1.80
C ALA A 579 -0.75 -15.49 1.82
N PHE A 580 -0.68 -16.77 2.16
CA PHE A 580 0.58 -17.53 2.18
C PHE A 580 1.26 -17.56 0.80
N ILE A 581 0.49 -17.70 -0.27
CA ILE A 581 0.99 -17.72 -1.64
C ILE A 581 1.10 -16.31 -2.19
N ILE A 582 0.02 -15.51 -2.07
CA ILE A 582 -0.07 -14.18 -2.66
C ILE A 582 0.95 -13.22 -2.05
N SER A 583 1.04 -13.17 -0.71
CA SER A 583 1.95 -12.26 -0.02
C SER A 583 3.41 -12.60 -0.27
N SER A 584 3.73 -13.89 -0.37
CA SER A 584 5.07 -14.36 -0.73
C SER A 584 5.48 -13.88 -2.13
N TRP A 585 4.58 -13.97 -3.10
CA TRP A 585 4.82 -13.49 -4.46
C TRP A 585 4.97 -11.98 -4.51
N TYR A 586 4.13 -11.24 -3.79
CA TYR A 586 4.21 -9.77 -3.70
C TYR A 586 5.49 -9.28 -3.01
N ALA A 587 5.94 -9.95 -1.95
CA ALA A 587 7.21 -9.62 -1.29
C ALA A 587 8.41 -9.85 -2.24
N TYR A 588 8.36 -10.92 -3.04
CA TYR A 588 9.34 -11.16 -4.10
C TYR A 588 9.33 -10.02 -5.12
N LEU A 589 8.17 -9.67 -5.70
CA LEU A 589 8.06 -8.57 -6.68
C LEU A 589 8.57 -7.23 -6.14
N TRP A 590 8.37 -6.96 -4.84
CA TRP A 590 8.71 -5.68 -4.23
C TRP A 590 10.16 -5.55 -3.76
N TYR A 591 10.78 -6.64 -3.30
CA TYR A 591 12.13 -6.61 -2.70
C TYR A 591 13.15 -7.49 -3.42
N GLY A 592 12.73 -8.33 -4.37
CA GLY A 592 13.57 -9.31 -5.05
C GLY A 592 13.95 -10.52 -4.22
N ASP A 593 13.33 -10.74 -3.05
CA ASP A 593 13.63 -11.87 -2.15
C ASP A 593 12.80 -13.11 -2.53
N ASP A 594 13.45 -14.11 -3.13
CA ASP A 594 12.84 -15.36 -3.59
C ASP A 594 12.91 -16.50 -2.57
N ARG A 595 13.52 -16.28 -1.40
CA ARG A 595 13.76 -17.38 -0.44
C ARG A 595 12.50 -18.02 0.09
N THR A 596 11.50 -17.21 0.45
CA THR A 596 10.23 -17.74 0.98
C THR A 596 9.50 -18.57 -0.05
N LEU A 597 9.58 -18.17 -1.33
CA LEU A 597 9.09 -18.96 -2.45
C LEU A 597 9.83 -20.29 -2.53
N ALA A 598 11.17 -20.28 -2.56
CA ALA A 598 11.97 -21.49 -2.69
C ALA A 598 11.84 -22.45 -1.48
N GLU A 599 11.89 -21.91 -0.25
CA GLU A 599 11.86 -22.68 1.01
C GLU A 599 10.48 -23.31 1.24
N PHE A 600 9.41 -22.55 0.99
CA PHE A 600 8.06 -22.96 1.34
C PHE A 600 7.22 -23.46 0.16
N TYR A 601 7.77 -23.56 -1.04
CA TYR A 601 7.05 -24.10 -2.21
C TYR A 601 6.35 -25.43 -1.93
N PRO A 602 6.97 -26.45 -1.26
CA PRO A 602 6.26 -27.68 -0.93
C PRO A 602 5.04 -27.48 -0.03
N ALA A 603 5.10 -26.54 0.91
CA ALA A 603 3.99 -26.18 1.78
C ALA A 603 2.88 -25.45 1.01
N MET A 604 3.23 -24.57 0.06
CA MET A 604 2.27 -23.91 -0.83
C MET A 604 1.50 -24.94 -1.66
N LYS A 605 2.16 -26.00 -2.15
CA LYS A 605 1.48 -27.12 -2.83
C LYS A 605 0.48 -27.84 -1.94
N ARG A 606 0.82 -28.05 -0.66
CA ARG A 606 -0.10 -28.64 0.31
C ARG A 606 -1.34 -27.78 0.52
N TYR A 607 -1.18 -26.45 0.54
CA TYR A 607 -2.32 -25.53 0.62
C TYR A 607 -3.19 -25.58 -0.65
N MET A 608 -2.58 -25.65 -1.85
CA MET A 608 -3.33 -25.86 -3.09
C MET A 608 -4.12 -27.17 -3.08
N ASN A 609 -3.55 -28.25 -2.55
CA ASN A 609 -4.26 -29.53 -2.38
C ASN A 609 -5.39 -29.43 -1.36
N TYR A 610 -5.20 -28.68 -0.28
CA TYR A 610 -6.25 -28.39 0.69
C TYR A 610 -7.42 -27.66 0.02
N LEU A 611 -7.18 -26.54 -0.69
CA LEU A 611 -8.23 -25.84 -1.43
C LEU A 611 -8.93 -26.73 -2.46
N ALA A 612 -8.18 -27.56 -3.20
CA ALA A 612 -8.74 -28.52 -4.13
C ALA A 612 -9.66 -29.54 -3.44
N SER A 613 -9.33 -29.98 -2.22
CA SER A 613 -10.18 -30.90 -1.44
C SER A 613 -11.49 -30.26 -0.96
N ARG A 614 -11.53 -28.93 -0.89
CA ARG A 614 -12.73 -28.15 -0.52
C ARG A 614 -13.55 -27.72 -1.72
N ALA A 615 -12.99 -27.82 -2.92
CA ALA A 615 -13.65 -27.44 -4.16
C ALA A 615 -14.58 -28.54 -4.67
N LYS A 616 -15.74 -28.14 -5.20
CA LYS A 616 -16.64 -29.00 -5.97
C LYS A 616 -16.71 -28.47 -7.40
N ASP A 617 -16.37 -29.30 -8.38
CA ASP A 617 -16.29 -28.90 -9.79
C ASP A 617 -15.43 -27.64 -10.03
N HIS A 618 -14.35 -27.51 -9.26
CA HIS A 618 -13.44 -26.36 -9.20
C HIS A 618 -14.00 -25.07 -8.55
N ILE A 619 -15.17 -25.13 -7.92
CA ILE A 619 -15.78 -24.00 -7.19
C ILE A 619 -15.61 -24.18 -5.68
N ILE A 620 -15.17 -23.11 -5.00
CA ILE A 620 -15.14 -22.98 -3.54
C ILE A 620 -16.13 -21.89 -3.14
N SER A 621 -17.02 -22.16 -2.18
CA SER A 621 -18.14 -21.27 -1.87
C SER A 621 -18.47 -21.18 -0.37
N TYR A 622 -17.46 -21.03 0.47
CA TYR A 622 -17.58 -20.88 1.93
C TYR A 622 -16.59 -19.82 2.44
N GLY A 623 -16.70 -19.45 3.72
CA GLY A 623 -15.84 -18.45 4.37
C GLY A 623 -16.58 -17.16 4.71
N LEU A 624 -15.84 -16.07 4.95
CA LEU A 624 -16.38 -14.76 5.33
C LEU A 624 -16.78 -13.89 4.13
N GLY A 625 -16.15 -14.10 2.97
CA GLY A 625 -16.37 -13.32 1.75
C GLY A 625 -15.85 -11.89 1.89
N ASP A 626 -16.51 -10.93 1.23
CA ASP A 626 -16.20 -9.50 1.28
C ASP A 626 -16.60 -8.87 2.63
N TRP A 627 -15.81 -9.17 3.67
CA TRP A 627 -16.05 -8.76 5.05
C TRP A 627 -16.23 -7.24 5.20
N PHE A 628 -17.27 -6.83 5.94
CA PHE A 628 -17.66 -5.44 6.16
C PHE A 628 -18.06 -4.65 4.89
N ASP A 629 -18.61 -5.34 3.88
CA ASP A 629 -19.28 -4.67 2.77
C ASP A 629 -20.53 -3.88 3.23
N ILE A 630 -20.90 -2.84 2.47
CA ILE A 630 -22.04 -1.97 2.78
C ILE A 630 -23.28 -2.49 2.07
N GLY A 631 -23.88 -3.52 2.67
CA GLY A 631 -25.17 -4.07 2.26
C GLY A 631 -26.38 -3.49 3.02
N PRO A 632 -27.59 -4.08 2.83
CA PRO A 632 -28.81 -3.64 3.51
C PRO A 632 -28.83 -3.94 5.01
N ASP A 633 -28.06 -4.92 5.49
CA ASP A 633 -27.97 -5.33 6.89
C ASP A 633 -26.70 -4.77 7.56
N VAL A 634 -26.57 -4.99 8.88
CA VAL A 634 -25.39 -4.56 9.65
C VAL A 634 -24.12 -5.21 9.07
N PRO A 635 -23.06 -4.43 8.77
CA PRO A 635 -21.80 -4.96 8.24
C PRO A 635 -21.19 -6.07 9.10
N GLY A 636 -20.58 -7.03 8.42
CA GLY A 636 -20.00 -8.25 9.00
C GLY A 636 -19.68 -9.22 7.87
N ASN A 637 -20.38 -10.36 7.79
CA ASN A 637 -20.29 -11.26 6.65
C ASN A 637 -20.73 -10.59 5.35
N SER A 638 -20.12 -11.02 4.24
CA SER A 638 -20.41 -10.55 2.88
C SER A 638 -21.90 -10.60 2.52
N GLN A 639 -22.47 -9.46 2.12
CA GLN A 639 -23.89 -9.33 1.79
C GLN A 639 -24.15 -9.22 0.29
N LEU A 640 -23.32 -8.45 -0.41
CA LEU A 640 -23.50 -8.09 -1.82
C LEU A 640 -22.74 -9.04 -2.76
N THR A 641 -21.76 -9.78 -2.27
CA THR A 641 -20.94 -10.69 -3.07
C THR A 641 -21.04 -12.11 -2.52
N SER A 642 -21.22 -13.12 -3.37
CA SER A 642 -21.28 -14.50 -2.87
C SER A 642 -19.89 -14.99 -2.50
N ASN A 643 -19.79 -15.78 -1.43
CA ASN A 643 -18.52 -16.42 -1.05
C ASN A 643 -17.95 -17.27 -2.21
N GLY A 644 -18.82 -17.77 -3.08
CA GLY A 644 -18.43 -18.46 -4.32
C GLY A 644 -17.49 -17.64 -5.20
N VAL A 645 -17.79 -16.35 -5.38
CA VAL A 645 -17.00 -15.43 -6.21
C VAL A 645 -15.65 -15.19 -5.58
N THR A 646 -15.60 -14.74 -4.33
CA THR A 646 -14.35 -14.32 -3.68
C THR A 646 -13.42 -15.52 -3.42
N ALA A 647 -13.95 -16.62 -2.88
CA ALA A 647 -13.14 -17.80 -2.57
C ALA A 647 -12.62 -18.52 -3.82
N THR A 648 -13.44 -18.68 -4.86
CA THR A 648 -13.00 -19.32 -6.11
C THR A 648 -12.00 -18.43 -6.86
N ALA A 649 -12.18 -17.11 -6.83
CA ALA A 649 -11.23 -16.18 -7.43
C ALA A 649 -9.86 -16.23 -6.72
N ALA A 650 -9.83 -16.28 -5.38
CA ALA A 650 -8.59 -16.47 -4.63
C ALA A 650 -7.91 -17.81 -4.99
N TYR A 651 -8.67 -18.89 -5.14
CA TYR A 651 -8.15 -20.19 -5.58
C TYR A 651 -7.55 -20.16 -6.99
N TYR A 652 -8.24 -19.51 -7.94
CA TYR A 652 -7.74 -19.26 -9.29
C TYR A 652 -6.42 -18.47 -9.25
N TYR A 653 -6.39 -17.38 -8.48
CA TYR A 653 -5.24 -16.49 -8.42
C TYR A 653 -4.02 -17.18 -7.80
N ASN A 654 -4.21 -18.04 -6.79
CA ASN A 654 -3.16 -18.91 -6.28
C ASN A 654 -2.63 -19.85 -7.36
N ALA A 655 -3.48 -20.46 -8.20
CA ALA A 655 -3.02 -21.31 -9.30
C ALA A 655 -2.16 -20.53 -10.31
N VAL A 656 -2.58 -19.31 -10.68
CA VAL A 656 -1.79 -18.42 -11.55
C VAL A 656 -0.44 -18.07 -10.93
N ILE A 657 -0.41 -17.72 -9.64
CA ILE A 657 0.84 -17.41 -8.94
C ILE A 657 1.73 -18.65 -8.81
N MET A 658 1.17 -19.81 -8.49
CA MET A 658 1.93 -21.07 -8.39
C MET A 658 2.56 -21.45 -9.73
N GLN A 659 1.90 -21.21 -10.86
CA GLN A 659 2.51 -21.34 -12.18
C GLN A 659 3.72 -20.41 -12.34
N LYS A 660 3.61 -19.14 -11.92
CA LYS A 660 4.72 -18.16 -11.97
C LYS A 660 5.88 -18.57 -11.06
N ILE A 661 5.60 -19.05 -9.85
CA ILE A 661 6.61 -19.53 -8.90
C ILE A 661 7.29 -20.80 -9.44
N ALA A 662 6.53 -21.77 -9.97
CA ALA A 662 7.09 -22.98 -10.58
C ALA A 662 8.07 -22.64 -11.71
N ARG A 663 7.70 -21.67 -12.56
CA ARG A 663 8.58 -21.16 -13.63
C ARG A 663 9.84 -20.48 -13.08
N LEU A 664 9.71 -19.65 -12.04
CA LEU A 664 10.84 -19.01 -11.37
C LEU A 664 11.82 -20.04 -10.78
N LEU A 665 11.30 -21.10 -10.17
CA LEU A 665 12.09 -22.16 -9.52
C LEU A 665 12.58 -23.24 -10.49
N GLY A 666 12.18 -23.20 -11.77
CA GLY A 666 12.55 -24.20 -12.78
C GLY A 666 11.88 -25.56 -12.63
N ILE A 667 10.68 -25.61 -12.04
CA ILE A 667 9.90 -26.83 -11.78
C ILE A 667 8.89 -27.02 -12.92
N SER A 668 9.37 -27.49 -14.07
CA SER A 668 8.60 -27.52 -15.34
C SER A 668 7.30 -28.33 -15.25
N GLU A 669 7.27 -29.43 -14.50
CA GLU A 669 6.07 -30.27 -14.38
C GLU A 669 4.92 -29.52 -13.71
N ASP A 670 5.22 -28.71 -12.70
CA ASP A 670 4.21 -27.96 -11.96
C ASP A 670 3.68 -26.76 -12.77
N VAL A 671 4.44 -26.23 -13.74
CA VAL A 671 3.97 -25.14 -14.62
C VAL A 671 2.73 -25.59 -15.40
N GLU A 672 2.79 -26.75 -16.06
CA GLU A 672 1.66 -27.29 -16.83
C GLU A 672 0.46 -27.64 -15.94
N VAL A 673 0.72 -28.19 -14.75
CA VAL A 673 -0.32 -28.54 -13.76
C VAL A 673 -1.11 -27.31 -13.34
N TYR A 674 -0.41 -26.24 -12.94
CA TYR A 674 -1.08 -25.03 -12.45
C TYR A 674 -1.69 -24.19 -13.58
N GLU A 675 -1.12 -24.21 -14.78
CA GLU A 675 -1.74 -23.62 -15.97
C GLU A 675 -3.07 -24.27 -16.32
N LYS A 676 -3.10 -25.60 -16.34
CA LYS A 676 -4.33 -26.36 -16.56
C LYS A 676 -5.34 -26.10 -15.46
N LEU A 677 -4.92 -26.14 -14.20
CA LEU A 677 -5.80 -25.90 -13.06
C LEU A 677 -6.42 -24.49 -13.11
N ALA A 678 -5.63 -23.46 -13.38
CA ALA A 678 -6.14 -22.09 -13.53
C ALA A 678 -7.17 -22.00 -14.66
N THR A 679 -6.88 -22.63 -15.80
CA THR A 679 -7.81 -22.69 -16.94
C THR A 679 -9.13 -23.37 -16.57
N ASP A 680 -9.07 -24.53 -15.93
CA ASP A 680 -10.26 -25.28 -15.50
C ASP A 680 -11.10 -24.50 -14.48
N ILE A 681 -10.45 -23.82 -13.51
CA ILE A 681 -11.14 -22.95 -12.54
C ILE A 681 -11.81 -21.79 -13.26
N LYS A 682 -11.14 -21.08 -14.19
CA LYS A 682 -11.72 -19.95 -14.94
C LYS A 682 -12.97 -20.38 -15.72
N VAL A 683 -12.91 -21.53 -16.39
CA VAL A 683 -14.07 -22.11 -17.11
C VAL A 683 -15.23 -22.41 -16.16
N SER A 684 -14.94 -23.08 -15.03
CA SER A 684 -15.97 -23.37 -14.02
C SER A 684 -16.55 -22.09 -13.40
N PHE A 685 -15.70 -21.10 -13.13
CA PHE A 685 -16.09 -19.81 -12.58
C PHE A 685 -17.06 -19.08 -13.52
N ASN A 686 -16.68 -18.91 -14.80
CA ASN A 686 -17.54 -18.26 -15.79
C ASN A 686 -18.86 -19.02 -15.98
N ARG A 687 -18.84 -20.35 -16.04
CA ARG A 687 -20.07 -21.16 -16.12
C ARG A 687 -21.00 -20.97 -14.92
N THR A 688 -20.45 -20.74 -13.73
CA THR A 688 -21.21 -20.68 -12.47
C THR A 688 -21.72 -19.28 -12.17
N PHE A 689 -20.91 -18.26 -12.43
CA PHE A 689 -21.19 -16.90 -11.96
C PHE A 689 -21.54 -15.92 -13.06
N LEU A 690 -21.25 -16.17 -14.35
CA LEU A 690 -21.69 -15.30 -15.45
C LEU A 690 -23.07 -15.72 -15.94
N ASP A 691 -24.04 -14.82 -15.85
CA ASP A 691 -25.27 -14.91 -16.63
C ASP A 691 -25.02 -14.35 -18.04
N SER A 692 -24.89 -15.25 -19.02
CA SER A 692 -24.63 -14.89 -20.42
C SER A 692 -25.78 -14.15 -21.11
N SER A 693 -26.98 -14.15 -20.53
CA SER A 693 -28.12 -13.41 -21.08
C SER A 693 -28.09 -11.93 -20.72
N SER A 694 -27.58 -11.61 -19.53
CA SER A 694 -27.50 -10.24 -19.01
C SER A 694 -26.07 -9.67 -18.98
N ASN A 695 -25.06 -10.51 -19.24
CA ASN A 695 -23.63 -10.20 -19.09
C ASN A 695 -23.27 -9.67 -17.69
N ILE A 696 -23.90 -10.25 -16.66
CA ILE A 696 -23.69 -9.90 -15.26
C ILE A 696 -23.04 -11.09 -14.55
N TYR A 697 -22.01 -10.80 -13.76
CA TYR A 697 -21.43 -11.75 -12.82
C TYR A 697 -22.14 -11.65 -11.46
N ASP A 698 -22.51 -12.80 -10.89
CA ASP A 698 -23.11 -12.94 -9.55
C ASP A 698 -24.19 -11.87 -9.28
N ARG A 699 -24.06 -11.06 -8.23
CA ARG A 699 -25.01 -10.00 -7.87
C ARG A 699 -24.63 -8.61 -8.39
N ASN A 700 -23.73 -8.53 -9.38
CA ASN A 700 -23.24 -7.29 -9.98
C ASN A 700 -22.65 -6.27 -8.99
N SER A 701 -22.10 -6.71 -7.86
CA SER A 701 -21.50 -5.81 -6.87
C SER A 701 -20.21 -5.16 -7.39
N GLN A 702 -19.77 -4.07 -6.75
CA GLN A 702 -18.46 -3.46 -7.02
C GLN A 702 -17.34 -4.49 -6.90
N THR A 703 -17.36 -5.28 -5.83
CA THR A 703 -16.38 -6.34 -5.54
C THR A 703 -16.37 -7.42 -6.61
N THR A 704 -17.53 -7.94 -7.02
CA THR A 704 -17.60 -8.98 -8.05
C THR A 704 -16.98 -8.51 -9.35
N ASN A 705 -17.42 -7.36 -9.86
CA ASN A 705 -16.90 -6.84 -11.14
C ASN A 705 -15.41 -6.53 -11.04
N ALA A 706 -14.96 -5.95 -9.93
CA ALA A 706 -13.57 -5.60 -9.73
C ALA A 706 -12.62 -6.82 -9.62
N ILE A 707 -13.01 -7.87 -8.90
CA ILE A 707 -12.23 -9.12 -8.82
C ILE A 707 -12.13 -9.77 -10.19
N VAL A 708 -13.24 -9.81 -10.94
CA VAL A 708 -13.27 -10.40 -12.28
C VAL A 708 -12.31 -9.68 -13.24
N LEU A 709 -12.23 -8.34 -13.15
CA LEU A 709 -11.31 -7.54 -13.94
C LEU A 709 -9.85 -7.69 -13.47
N PHE A 710 -9.59 -7.55 -12.17
CA PHE A 710 -8.25 -7.56 -11.62
C PHE A 710 -7.53 -8.90 -11.82
N MET A 711 -8.25 -10.01 -11.64
CA MET A 711 -7.70 -11.36 -11.77
C MET A 711 -7.81 -11.90 -13.20
N ASP A 712 -8.32 -11.12 -14.16
CA ASP A 712 -8.50 -11.55 -15.55
C ASP A 712 -9.39 -12.80 -15.69
N LEU A 713 -10.50 -12.86 -14.93
CA LEU A 713 -11.45 -13.98 -14.98
C LEU A 713 -12.47 -13.85 -16.12
N ALA A 714 -12.73 -12.63 -16.60
CA ALA A 714 -13.58 -12.41 -17.76
C ALA A 714 -12.91 -12.93 -19.05
N ASP A 715 -13.73 -13.43 -19.97
CA ASP A 715 -13.29 -13.63 -21.35
C ASP A 715 -13.18 -12.26 -22.04
N GLU A 716 -12.28 -12.11 -23.01
CA GLU A 716 -12.01 -10.83 -23.71
C GLU A 716 -13.28 -10.12 -24.19
N ALA A 717 -14.26 -10.87 -24.71
CA ALA A 717 -15.52 -10.34 -25.21
C ALA A 717 -16.40 -9.67 -24.14
N HIS A 718 -16.19 -10.00 -22.85
CA HIS A 718 -16.98 -9.48 -21.73
C HIS A 718 -16.26 -8.41 -20.92
N LYS A 719 -14.93 -8.23 -21.08
CA LYS A 719 -14.13 -7.33 -20.24
C LYS A 719 -14.68 -5.90 -20.19
N GLN A 720 -14.94 -5.29 -21.35
CA GLN A 720 -15.48 -3.93 -21.39
C GLN A 720 -16.87 -3.84 -20.75
N ILE A 721 -17.71 -4.87 -20.93
CA ILE A 721 -19.05 -4.89 -20.31
C ILE A 721 -18.95 -4.94 -18.79
N VAL A 722 -18.00 -5.70 -18.24
CA VAL A 722 -17.74 -5.75 -16.79
C VAL A 722 -17.23 -4.40 -16.27
N VAL A 723 -16.37 -3.71 -17.03
CA VAL A 723 -15.98 -2.31 -16.73
C VAL A 723 -17.20 -1.40 -16.70
N ASP A 724 -18.04 -1.44 -17.73
CA ASP A 724 -19.24 -0.59 -17.84
C ASP A 724 -20.23 -0.87 -16.71
N ASN A 725 -20.37 -2.15 -16.29
CA ASN A 725 -21.21 -2.53 -15.16
C ASN A 725 -20.69 -1.97 -13.83
N LEU A 726 -19.38 -2.04 -13.59
CA LEU A 726 -18.75 -1.44 -12.40
C LEU A 726 -18.96 0.08 -12.38
N VAL A 727 -18.72 0.75 -13.49
CA VAL A 727 -18.93 2.21 -13.63
C VAL A 727 -20.39 2.57 -13.36
N ARG A 728 -21.34 1.84 -13.97
CA ARG A 728 -22.77 2.08 -13.80
C ARG A 728 -23.22 1.89 -12.36
N ASP A 729 -22.77 0.83 -11.67
CA ASP A 729 -23.10 0.63 -10.25
C ASP A 729 -22.61 1.81 -9.39
N ILE A 730 -21.32 2.18 -9.52
CA ILE A 730 -20.73 3.30 -8.78
C ILE A 730 -21.52 4.59 -9.03
N GLN A 731 -21.81 4.92 -10.29
CA GLN A 731 -22.55 6.14 -10.64
C GLN A 731 -24.00 6.12 -10.13
N SER A 732 -24.69 4.99 -10.27
CA SER A 732 -26.09 4.85 -9.82
C SER A 732 -26.26 5.03 -8.31
N ARG A 733 -25.19 4.79 -7.53
CA ARG A 733 -25.13 5.00 -6.09
C ARG A 733 -24.60 6.37 -5.71
N ASN A 734 -24.61 7.33 -6.65
CA ASN A 734 -24.02 8.64 -6.48
C ASN A 734 -22.56 8.56 -5.98
N TYR A 735 -21.76 7.67 -6.57
CA TYR A 735 -20.35 7.42 -6.26
C TYR A 735 -20.07 6.87 -4.84
N ALA A 736 -21.06 6.32 -4.14
CA ALA A 736 -20.82 5.64 -2.88
C ALA A 736 -20.09 4.30 -3.09
N LEU A 737 -19.12 3.99 -2.23
CA LEU A 737 -18.48 2.69 -2.18
C LEU A 737 -19.40 1.65 -1.52
N THR A 738 -19.27 0.39 -1.91
CA THR A 738 -19.96 -0.73 -1.24
C THR A 738 -19.04 -1.86 -0.81
N ALA A 739 -17.84 -1.95 -1.39
CA ALA A 739 -16.94 -3.07 -1.14
C ALA A 739 -16.35 -3.04 0.28
N GLY A 740 -16.14 -4.25 0.83
CA GLY A 740 -15.51 -4.50 2.12
C GLY A 740 -13.99 -4.66 2.01
N ASP A 741 -13.41 -5.34 3.00
CA ASP A 741 -11.97 -5.59 3.14
C ASP A 741 -11.38 -6.35 1.94
N ILE A 742 -12.04 -7.43 1.49
CA ILE A 742 -11.53 -8.20 0.35
C ILE A 742 -11.65 -7.40 -0.95
N GLY A 743 -12.80 -6.79 -1.18
CA GLY A 743 -13.17 -6.23 -2.47
C GLY A 743 -12.58 -4.85 -2.76
N TYR A 744 -12.44 -3.98 -1.76
CA TYR A 744 -12.20 -2.56 -2.02
C TYR A 744 -10.84 -2.30 -2.65
N ARG A 745 -9.79 -3.04 -2.25
CA ARG A 745 -8.51 -3.01 -2.97
C ARG A 745 -8.70 -3.26 -4.46
N TYR A 746 -9.42 -4.31 -4.83
CA TYR A 746 -9.62 -4.68 -6.23
C TYR A 746 -10.43 -3.63 -6.98
N VAL A 747 -11.42 -2.99 -6.33
CA VAL A 747 -12.17 -1.86 -6.93
C VAL A 747 -11.21 -0.76 -7.35
N LEU A 748 -10.33 -0.32 -6.44
CA LEU A 748 -9.33 0.71 -6.73
C LEU A 748 -8.41 0.29 -7.89
N ARG A 749 -7.89 -0.95 -7.85
CA ARG A 749 -6.95 -1.44 -8.86
C ARG A 749 -7.60 -1.64 -10.23
N ALA A 750 -8.85 -2.11 -10.29
CA ALA A 750 -9.59 -2.27 -11.52
C ALA A 750 -9.90 -0.90 -12.15
N LEU A 751 -10.31 0.09 -11.36
CA LEU A 751 -10.54 1.45 -11.85
C LEU A 751 -9.25 2.10 -12.35
N GLU A 752 -8.15 2.01 -11.59
CA GLU A 752 -6.85 2.57 -11.99
C GLU A 752 -6.33 1.93 -13.29
N ALA A 753 -6.38 0.59 -13.40
CA ALA A 753 -5.92 -0.13 -14.59
C ALA A 753 -6.73 0.18 -15.86
N ASN A 754 -7.99 0.61 -15.71
CA ASN A 754 -8.88 0.99 -16.81
C ASN A 754 -8.94 2.51 -17.04
N ASN A 755 -8.00 3.30 -16.49
CA ASN A 755 -7.97 4.77 -16.64
C ASN A 755 -9.19 5.49 -16.06
N LEU A 756 -9.79 4.93 -15.00
CA LEU A 756 -10.98 5.47 -14.33
C LEU A 756 -10.66 6.08 -12.96
N SER A 757 -9.44 6.60 -12.78
CA SER A 757 -8.99 7.25 -11.54
C SER A 757 -9.88 8.44 -11.13
N GLU A 758 -10.59 9.06 -12.06
CA GLU A 758 -11.58 10.10 -11.77
C GLU A 758 -12.76 9.56 -10.92
N LEU A 759 -13.13 8.29 -11.09
CA LEU A 759 -14.14 7.65 -10.23
C LEU A 759 -13.57 7.40 -8.83
N ILE A 760 -12.31 6.97 -8.71
CA ILE A 760 -11.63 6.83 -7.41
C ILE A 760 -11.62 8.17 -6.67
N TYR A 761 -11.31 9.27 -7.35
CA TYR A 761 -11.39 10.62 -6.80
C TYR A 761 -12.80 10.94 -6.29
N LYS A 762 -13.83 10.76 -7.12
CA LYS A 762 -15.23 11.08 -6.77
C LYS A 762 -15.78 10.25 -5.61
N MET A 763 -15.39 8.97 -5.53
CA MET A 763 -15.77 8.08 -4.44
C MET A 763 -15.19 8.53 -3.09
N ASN A 764 -13.96 9.07 -3.10
CA ASN A 764 -13.17 9.27 -1.88
C ASN A 764 -13.03 10.73 -1.44
N CYS A 765 -13.20 11.70 -2.35
CA CYS A 765 -13.06 13.13 -2.06
C CYS A 765 -14.37 13.74 -1.55
N ARG A 766 -14.95 13.18 -0.48
CA ARG A 766 -16.23 13.62 0.10
C ARG A 766 -16.41 13.21 1.55
N TYR A 767 -17.41 13.81 2.22
CA TYR A 767 -17.65 13.65 3.67
C TYR A 767 -19.04 13.11 4.04
N ASP A 768 -19.94 12.99 3.08
CA ASP A 768 -21.39 12.82 3.28
C ASP A 768 -21.89 11.37 3.19
N VAL A 769 -21.02 10.42 2.83
CA VAL A 769 -21.33 8.98 2.76
C VAL A 769 -20.21 8.15 3.40
N PRO A 770 -20.51 6.97 3.97
CA PRO A 770 -19.51 6.08 4.57
C PRO A 770 -18.27 5.88 3.67
N GLY A 771 -17.10 6.06 4.26
CA GLY A 771 -15.82 6.19 3.55
C GLY A 771 -14.80 6.97 4.38
N TYR A 772 -13.62 7.26 3.83
CA TYR A 772 -12.54 7.89 4.60
C TYR A 772 -12.88 9.30 5.10
N GLY A 773 -13.48 10.14 4.25
CA GLY A 773 -13.90 11.49 4.68
C GLY A 773 -15.02 11.44 5.71
N TRP A 774 -15.94 10.48 5.62
CA TRP A 774 -16.95 10.26 6.65
C TRP A 774 -16.35 9.93 8.01
N GLN A 775 -15.36 9.03 8.06
CA GLN A 775 -14.66 8.74 9.31
C GLN A 775 -14.01 10.00 9.90
N LEU A 776 -13.36 10.82 9.08
CA LEU A 776 -12.80 12.11 9.51
C LEU A 776 -13.88 13.08 10.02
N ALA A 777 -15.07 13.09 9.42
CA ALA A 777 -16.20 13.89 9.88
C ALA A 777 -16.80 13.40 11.21
N HIS A 778 -16.49 12.16 11.61
CA HIS A 778 -16.87 11.55 12.89
C HIS A 778 -15.67 11.49 13.86
N ASP A 779 -14.75 12.45 13.77
CA ASP A 779 -13.60 12.63 14.65
C ASP A 779 -12.61 11.45 14.72
N ALA A 780 -12.64 10.54 13.74
CA ALA A 780 -11.66 9.47 13.64
C ALA A 780 -10.25 10.03 13.37
N THR A 781 -9.27 9.52 14.10
CA THR A 781 -7.85 9.92 13.99
C THR A 781 -6.95 8.75 13.60
N ALA A 782 -7.48 7.53 13.64
CA ALA A 782 -6.97 6.34 12.98
C ALA A 782 -8.14 5.69 12.24
N LEU A 783 -7.85 4.94 11.17
CA LEU A 783 -8.85 4.25 10.37
C LEU A 783 -9.71 3.30 11.22
N THR A 784 -11.01 3.27 10.98
CA THR A 784 -11.97 2.42 11.72
C THR A 784 -12.24 1.10 11.01
N GLU A 785 -12.70 0.09 11.74
CA GLU A 785 -13.07 -1.24 11.21
C GLU A 785 -14.28 -1.19 10.27
N SER A 786 -15.23 -0.26 10.50
CA SER A 786 -16.35 -0.04 9.59
C SER A 786 -16.25 1.26 8.83
N TRP A 787 -16.74 1.28 7.59
CA TRP A 787 -16.87 2.51 6.80
C TRP A 787 -17.74 3.58 7.47
N GLN A 788 -18.73 3.14 8.26
CA GLN A 788 -19.69 3.98 8.97
C GLN A 788 -19.14 4.59 10.27
N ALA A 789 -17.92 4.22 10.71
CA ALA A 789 -17.32 4.63 12.00
C ALA A 789 -18.20 4.26 13.21
N PHE A 790 -18.63 3.00 13.29
CA PHE A 790 -19.47 2.55 14.41
C PHE A 790 -18.69 2.52 15.73
N GLY A 791 -19.30 3.00 16.81
CA GLY A 791 -18.69 3.02 18.15
C GLY A 791 -18.67 1.67 18.89
N PHE A 792 -19.26 0.63 18.30
CA PHE A 792 -19.28 -0.74 18.87
C PHE A 792 -18.31 -1.70 18.19
N VAL A 793 -17.51 -1.22 17.24
CA VAL A 793 -16.41 -1.93 16.57
C VAL A 793 -15.09 -1.15 16.72
N SER A 794 -13.96 -1.71 16.30
CA SER A 794 -12.65 -1.06 16.46
C SER A 794 -12.60 0.28 15.72
N ASN A 795 -12.03 1.30 16.35
CA ASN A 795 -11.73 2.60 15.76
C ASN A 795 -10.23 2.79 15.50
N ASN A 796 -9.50 1.67 15.37
CA ASN A 796 -8.10 1.59 14.97
C ASN A 796 -7.82 0.25 14.28
N HIS A 797 -8.18 0.16 13.01
CA HIS A 797 -8.06 -1.04 12.17
C HIS A 797 -7.63 -0.62 10.77
N PHE A 798 -6.55 -1.21 10.25
CA PHE A 798 -5.97 -0.74 8.99
C PHE A 798 -6.45 -1.48 7.73
N MET A 799 -7.36 -2.46 7.88
CA MET A 799 -7.77 -3.36 6.78
C MET A 799 -8.35 -2.58 5.59
N LEU A 800 -9.16 -1.54 5.86
CA LEU A 800 -9.78 -0.71 4.82
C LEU A 800 -8.82 0.33 4.21
N GLY A 801 -7.52 0.32 4.52
CA GLY A 801 -6.56 1.36 4.13
C GLY A 801 -6.08 1.31 2.68
N HIS A 802 -6.77 0.58 1.81
CA HIS A 802 -6.31 0.25 0.46
C HIS A 802 -6.04 1.48 -0.43
N LEU A 803 -6.71 2.62 -0.19
CA LEU A 803 -6.52 3.85 -0.97
C LEU A 803 -5.07 4.36 -0.95
N MET A 804 -4.30 4.06 0.10
CA MET A 804 -2.88 4.42 0.19
C MET A 804 -2.09 3.94 -1.04
N GLU A 805 -2.37 2.74 -1.57
CA GLU A 805 -1.73 2.24 -2.80
C GLU A 805 -1.96 3.19 -3.98
N TRP A 806 -3.20 3.67 -4.16
CA TRP A 806 -3.55 4.62 -5.22
C TRP A 806 -3.05 6.05 -4.97
N LEU A 807 -2.88 6.48 -3.72
CA LEU A 807 -2.24 7.77 -3.43
C LEU A 807 -0.80 7.79 -3.97
N TYR A 808 -0.06 6.68 -3.83
CA TYR A 808 1.31 6.57 -4.32
C TYR A 808 1.37 6.27 -5.83
N SER A 809 0.62 5.28 -6.34
CA SER A 809 0.70 4.86 -7.74
C SER A 809 -0.16 5.67 -8.70
N GLY A 810 -1.33 6.12 -8.25
CA GLY A 810 -2.27 6.94 -9.00
C GLY A 810 -1.87 8.42 -8.95
N ILE A 811 -2.27 9.14 -7.89
CA ILE A 811 -1.99 10.59 -7.77
C ILE A 811 -0.48 10.84 -7.78
N GLY A 812 0.28 10.09 -6.98
CA GLY A 812 1.74 10.21 -6.90
C GLY A 812 2.47 9.71 -8.13
N GLY A 813 1.84 8.83 -8.92
CA GLY A 813 2.39 8.30 -10.16
C GLY A 813 3.53 7.30 -10.02
N ILE A 814 3.95 6.89 -8.81
CA ILE A 814 5.06 5.95 -8.63
C ILE A 814 4.54 4.52 -8.61
N GLY A 815 4.90 3.74 -9.63
CA GLY A 815 4.68 2.30 -9.70
C GLY A 815 5.91 1.57 -10.25
N GLN A 816 5.74 0.31 -10.64
CA GLN A 816 6.72 -0.44 -11.41
C GLN A 816 6.05 -1.17 -12.56
N THR A 817 6.80 -1.47 -13.62
CA THR A 817 6.28 -2.22 -14.76
C THR A 817 6.02 -3.68 -14.39
N GLU A 818 5.18 -4.38 -15.14
CA GLU A 818 4.78 -5.77 -14.83
C GLU A 818 5.98 -6.75 -14.76
N GLN A 819 7.03 -6.50 -15.55
CA GLN A 819 8.23 -7.33 -15.60
C GLN A 819 9.33 -6.86 -14.63
N SER A 820 9.09 -5.77 -13.90
CA SER A 820 10.07 -5.23 -12.95
C SER A 820 10.14 -6.09 -11.69
N LEU A 821 11.35 -6.17 -11.13
CA LEU A 821 11.61 -6.73 -9.82
C LEU A 821 12.23 -5.65 -8.93
N GLY A 822 11.66 -5.40 -7.76
CA GLY A 822 12.18 -4.45 -6.80
C GLY A 822 12.32 -3.02 -7.33
N TYR A 823 11.43 -2.59 -8.24
CA TYR A 823 11.49 -1.29 -8.90
C TYR A 823 12.78 -1.07 -9.72
N LYS A 824 13.34 -2.15 -10.30
CA LYS A 824 14.42 -2.05 -11.29
C LYS A 824 13.97 -1.27 -12.54
N THR A 825 12.72 -1.44 -12.95
CA THR A 825 12.06 -0.65 -13.99
C THR A 825 10.83 0.05 -13.40
N VAL A 826 11.02 1.33 -13.07
CA VAL A 826 10.01 2.19 -12.45
C VAL A 826 8.95 2.59 -13.48
N LEU A 827 7.70 2.69 -13.06
CA LEU A 827 6.64 3.35 -13.82
C LEU A 827 6.37 4.71 -13.16
N ILE A 828 6.46 5.79 -13.94
CA ILE A 828 6.08 7.14 -13.51
C ILE A 828 4.88 7.58 -14.35
N ALA A 829 3.67 7.44 -13.82
CA ALA A 829 2.44 7.73 -14.54
C ALA A 829 1.39 8.45 -13.67
N PRO A 830 1.63 9.72 -13.27
CA PRO A 830 0.69 10.47 -12.45
C PRO A 830 -0.71 10.59 -13.07
N GLN A 831 -1.73 10.32 -12.27
CA GLN A 831 -3.14 10.42 -12.63
C GLN A 831 -3.70 11.77 -12.18
N ILE A 832 -3.91 12.67 -13.14
CA ILE A 832 -4.40 14.03 -12.89
C ILE A 832 -5.93 14.02 -12.87
N VAL A 833 -6.51 14.05 -11.67
CA VAL A 833 -7.96 13.88 -11.44
C VAL A 833 -8.54 14.97 -10.57
N GLY A 834 -9.84 15.23 -10.73
CA GLY A 834 -10.59 16.20 -9.94
C GLY A 834 -9.95 17.59 -9.90
N ASP A 835 -9.84 18.14 -8.70
CA ASP A 835 -9.25 19.45 -8.43
C ASP A 835 -7.77 19.41 -8.04
N ILE A 836 -7.10 18.26 -8.20
CA ILE A 836 -5.71 18.11 -7.81
C ILE A 836 -4.80 18.77 -8.84
N THR A 837 -4.07 19.80 -8.40
CA THR A 837 -3.16 20.59 -9.24
C THR A 837 -1.69 20.23 -9.04
N SER A 838 -1.34 19.54 -7.96
CA SER A 838 0.04 19.10 -7.72
C SER A 838 0.11 17.93 -6.75
N ALA A 839 1.14 17.11 -6.88
CA ALA A 839 1.53 16.13 -5.87
C ALA A 839 3.05 15.93 -5.82
N THR A 840 3.54 15.55 -4.64
CA THR A 840 4.93 15.18 -4.38
C THR A 840 4.95 13.85 -3.67
N THR A 841 5.63 12.88 -4.26
CA THR A 841 5.70 11.50 -3.77
C THR A 841 7.14 11.00 -3.85
N SER A 842 7.55 10.20 -2.87
CA SER A 842 8.83 9.51 -2.89
C SER A 842 8.69 8.08 -2.40
N TYR A 843 9.59 7.21 -2.88
CA TYR A 843 9.74 5.84 -2.38
C TYR A 843 11.21 5.40 -2.44
N GLU A 844 11.75 4.97 -1.30
CA GLU A 844 13.09 4.45 -1.16
C GLU A 844 13.13 2.95 -1.51
N SER A 845 13.35 2.65 -2.79
CA SER A 845 13.40 1.28 -3.31
C SER A 845 14.66 0.51 -2.87
N PRO A 846 14.73 -0.81 -3.14
CA PRO A 846 15.97 -1.57 -2.98
C PRO A 846 17.19 -0.99 -3.73
N TYR A 847 16.96 -0.23 -4.80
CA TYR A 847 18.02 0.39 -5.61
C TYR A 847 18.34 1.84 -5.20
N GLY A 848 17.44 2.51 -4.47
CA GLY A 848 17.57 3.91 -4.06
C GLY A 848 16.27 4.71 -4.17
N LEU A 849 16.37 6.00 -3.86
CA LEU A 849 15.25 6.95 -3.91
C LEU A 849 14.66 7.08 -5.32
N ILE A 850 13.36 6.83 -5.42
CA ILE A 850 12.50 7.22 -6.52
C ILE A 850 11.71 8.45 -6.06
N HIS A 851 11.72 9.51 -6.85
CA HIS A 851 10.99 10.75 -6.54
C HIS A 851 10.16 11.17 -7.75
N CYS A 852 8.92 11.59 -7.49
CA CYS A 852 7.99 12.10 -8.48
C CYS A 852 7.30 13.35 -7.90
N GLU A 853 7.47 14.48 -8.56
CA GLU A 853 6.83 15.74 -8.21
C GLU A 853 6.22 16.33 -9.47
N TRP A 854 4.92 16.60 -9.47
CA TRP A 854 4.24 17.18 -10.62
C TRP A 854 3.37 18.36 -10.26
N LYS A 855 3.22 19.26 -11.23
CA LYS A 855 2.38 20.45 -11.13
C LYS A 855 1.66 20.71 -12.44
N LYS A 856 0.35 20.91 -12.36
CA LYS A 856 -0.53 21.31 -13.45
C LYS A 856 -0.85 22.80 -13.35
N GLU A 857 -0.66 23.49 -14.47
CA GLU A 857 -1.13 24.85 -14.72
C GLU A 857 -1.95 24.87 -16.02
N ARG A 858 -2.49 26.03 -16.41
CA ARG A 858 -3.42 26.11 -17.55
C ARG A 858 -2.80 25.70 -18.90
N GLU A 859 -1.56 26.12 -19.15
CA GLU A 859 -0.86 25.94 -20.44
C GLU A 859 0.44 25.14 -20.28
N LYS A 860 0.72 24.65 -19.06
CA LYS A 860 1.98 24.02 -18.70
C LYS A 860 1.74 22.88 -17.73
N TYR A 861 2.42 21.76 -17.97
CA TYR A 861 2.58 20.68 -17.01
C TYR A 861 4.06 20.46 -16.73
N GLU A 862 4.43 20.37 -15.46
CA GLU A 862 5.80 20.13 -15.02
C GLU A 862 5.87 18.82 -14.24
N LEU A 863 6.86 17.99 -14.55
CA LEU A 863 7.14 16.73 -13.87
C LEU A 863 8.64 16.61 -13.59
N LYS A 864 8.99 16.55 -12.31
CA LYS A 864 10.34 16.30 -11.82
C LYS A 864 10.45 14.86 -11.33
N VAL A 865 11.47 14.16 -11.82
CA VAL A 865 11.66 12.73 -11.55
C VAL A 865 13.10 12.45 -11.15
N SER A 866 13.28 11.64 -10.10
CA SER A 866 14.56 11.00 -9.78
C SER A 866 14.43 9.50 -9.91
N VAL A 867 15.33 8.89 -10.69
CA VAL A 867 15.43 7.44 -10.88
C VAL A 867 16.77 6.96 -10.33
N PRO A 868 16.82 5.98 -9.42
CA PRO A 868 18.06 5.55 -8.79
C PRO A 868 19.03 4.90 -9.79
N ALA A 869 20.32 5.01 -9.52
CA ALA A 869 21.35 4.38 -10.34
C ALA A 869 21.13 2.86 -10.45
N ASN A 870 21.51 2.29 -11.59
CA ASN A 870 21.27 0.89 -11.92
C ASN A 870 19.78 0.53 -12.12
N SER A 871 18.88 1.50 -12.19
CA SER A 871 17.47 1.34 -12.59
C SER A 871 17.13 2.16 -13.84
N GLU A 872 15.96 1.89 -14.41
CA GLU A 872 15.36 2.65 -15.52
C GLU A 872 13.90 3.02 -15.18
N ALA A 873 13.30 3.92 -15.96
CA ALA A 873 11.90 4.30 -15.80
C ALA A 873 11.16 4.40 -17.14
N VAL A 874 9.87 4.07 -17.10
CA VAL A 874 8.88 4.38 -18.13
C VAL A 874 8.02 5.53 -17.60
N ILE A 875 7.95 6.64 -18.32
CA ILE A 875 7.30 7.88 -17.89
C ILE A 875 6.16 8.21 -18.85
N SER A 876 4.95 8.42 -18.32
CA SER A 876 3.80 8.89 -19.09
C SER A 876 3.61 10.39 -18.90
N LEU A 877 3.52 11.13 -20.01
CA LEU A 877 3.32 12.59 -20.00
C LEU A 877 2.03 12.98 -20.76
N PRO A 878 1.26 13.96 -20.27
CA PRO A 878 0.03 14.44 -20.91
C PRO A 878 0.35 15.38 -22.08
N ALA A 879 0.99 14.87 -23.13
CA ALA A 879 1.43 15.63 -24.30
C ALA A 879 0.75 15.12 -25.58
N ALA A 880 0.46 16.02 -26.53
CA ALA A 880 -0.08 15.65 -27.84
C ALA A 880 1.02 15.08 -28.74
N THR A 881 2.17 15.75 -28.78
CA THR A 881 3.32 15.31 -29.58
C THR A 881 4.61 15.35 -28.78
N PHE A 882 5.64 14.69 -29.30
CA PHE A 882 6.96 14.64 -28.67
C PHE A 882 7.66 16.01 -28.65
N GLU A 883 7.34 16.87 -29.62
CA GLU A 883 7.88 18.22 -29.78
C GLU A 883 7.39 19.19 -28.70
N ASP A 884 6.25 18.90 -28.07
CA ASP A 884 5.67 19.73 -26.99
C ASP A 884 6.44 19.58 -25.66
N ILE A 885 7.38 18.64 -25.60
CA ILE A 885 8.06 18.24 -24.38
C ILE A 885 9.50 18.74 -24.37
N THR A 886 9.93 19.26 -23.22
CA THR A 886 11.32 19.63 -22.94
C THR A 886 11.84 18.93 -21.69
N ASP A 887 13.15 18.68 -21.63
CA ASP A 887 13.86 18.28 -20.42
C ASP A 887 14.84 19.40 -20.02
N TYR A 888 14.67 19.97 -18.83
CA TYR A 888 15.37 21.19 -18.40
C TYR A 888 15.33 22.33 -19.44
N GLY A 889 14.21 22.46 -20.15
CA GLY A 889 14.00 23.46 -21.20
C GLY A 889 14.63 23.14 -22.55
N VAL A 890 15.31 22.00 -22.71
CA VAL A 890 15.82 21.50 -23.99
C VAL A 890 14.77 20.62 -24.65
N ALA A 891 14.41 20.90 -25.89
CA ALA A 891 13.44 20.09 -26.65
C ALA A 891 13.91 18.62 -26.74
N LEU A 892 12.99 17.67 -26.50
CA LEU A 892 13.36 16.25 -26.48
C LEU A 892 13.90 15.74 -27.83
N THR A 893 13.54 16.39 -28.94
CA THR A 893 14.13 16.11 -30.27
C THR A 893 15.65 16.30 -30.33
N SER A 894 16.23 17.02 -29.37
CA SER A 894 17.68 17.25 -29.24
C SER A 894 18.32 16.43 -28.12
N VAL A 895 17.55 15.59 -27.42
CA VAL A 895 18.00 14.76 -26.31
C VAL A 895 18.08 13.30 -26.78
N THR A 896 19.27 12.70 -26.74
CA THR A 896 19.50 11.37 -27.34
C THR A 896 19.34 10.21 -26.36
N ASP A 897 19.35 10.47 -25.05
CA ASP A 897 19.26 9.45 -24.00
C ASP A 897 17.83 9.18 -23.51
N ILE A 898 16.84 9.84 -24.11
CA ILE A 898 15.41 9.67 -23.83
C ILE A 898 14.76 9.03 -25.06
N ILE A 899 14.11 7.89 -24.85
CA ILE A 899 13.51 7.11 -25.93
C ILE A 899 12.01 7.33 -25.94
N ASN A 900 11.45 7.76 -27.07
CA ASN A 900 10.00 7.78 -27.28
C ASN A 900 9.51 6.34 -27.51
N MET A 901 8.66 5.84 -26.61
CA MET A 901 7.94 4.58 -26.81
C MET A 901 6.66 4.92 -27.57
N GLU A 902 6.53 4.44 -28.81
CA GLU A 902 5.37 4.73 -29.68
C GLU A 902 4.02 4.62 -28.93
N VAL A 903 3.08 5.48 -29.31
CA VAL A 903 1.77 5.64 -28.66
C VAL A 903 1.05 4.30 -28.58
N ASP A 904 0.73 3.89 -27.35
CA ASP A 904 -0.10 2.74 -27.08
C ASP A 904 -1.48 2.92 -27.73
N GLN A 905 -1.92 1.95 -28.54
CA GLN A 905 -3.18 1.98 -29.28
C GLN A 905 -4.43 1.91 -28.36
N ASN A 906 -4.25 1.86 -27.04
CA ASN A 906 -5.30 1.63 -26.04
C ASN A 906 -5.92 2.89 -25.40
N GLY A 907 -5.88 4.05 -26.06
CA GLY A 907 -6.70 5.21 -25.66
C GLY A 907 -6.21 6.03 -24.45
N GLN A 908 -4.97 5.83 -23.98
CA GLN A 908 -4.30 6.82 -23.13
C GLN A 908 -3.77 7.96 -24.01
N MET A 909 -4.40 9.14 -23.92
CA MET A 909 -3.85 10.37 -24.48
C MET A 909 -2.57 10.74 -23.72
N GLY A 910 -1.40 10.58 -24.35
CA GLY A 910 -0.11 10.97 -23.80
C GLY A 910 1.09 10.30 -24.48
N ILE A 911 2.29 10.84 -24.24
CA ILE A 911 3.56 10.31 -24.74
C ILE A 911 4.22 9.46 -23.65
N LYS A 912 4.65 8.23 -23.99
CA LYS A 912 5.42 7.35 -23.11
C LYS A 912 6.91 7.47 -23.43
N LEU A 913 7.72 7.75 -22.42
CA LEU A 913 9.17 7.89 -22.53
C LEU A 913 9.86 6.77 -21.75
N LYS A 914 10.96 6.25 -22.29
CA LYS A 914 11.90 5.40 -21.55
C LYS A 914 13.18 6.17 -21.26
N VAL A 915 13.58 6.19 -19.99
CA VAL A 915 14.79 6.87 -19.50
C VAL A 915 15.59 5.95 -18.57
N GLY A 916 16.90 6.14 -18.48
CA GLY A 916 17.70 5.47 -17.46
C GLY A 916 17.72 6.23 -16.14
N SER A 917 18.63 5.85 -15.25
CA SER A 917 18.82 6.51 -13.96
C SER A 917 19.18 8.00 -14.08
N GLY A 918 18.89 8.78 -13.03
CA GLY A 918 19.24 10.20 -12.94
C GLY A 918 18.04 11.11 -12.64
N ASN A 919 18.27 12.42 -12.74
CA ASN A 919 17.28 13.45 -12.46
C ASN A 919 16.78 14.09 -13.76
N TYR A 920 15.47 14.23 -13.90
CA TYR A 920 14.78 14.77 -15.07
C TYR A 920 13.81 15.87 -14.66
N LEU A 921 13.64 16.88 -15.53
CA LEU A 921 12.62 17.93 -15.36
C LEU A 921 11.88 18.09 -16.68
N PHE A 922 10.78 17.36 -16.82
CA PHE A 922 9.93 17.43 -17.98
C PHE A 922 8.99 18.63 -17.88
N THR A 923 8.92 19.42 -18.94
CA THR A 923 7.87 20.42 -19.14
C THR A 923 7.13 20.11 -20.42
N VAL A 924 5.81 20.00 -20.32
CA VAL A 924 4.89 19.89 -21.45
C VAL A 924 4.21 21.23 -21.65
N ASN A 925 4.36 21.81 -22.84
CA ASN A 925 3.62 23.00 -23.25
C ASN A 925 2.29 22.57 -23.88
N ASN A 926 1.19 23.26 -23.57
CA ASN A 926 -0.17 22.90 -24.01
C ASN A 926 -0.53 21.43 -23.68
N PRO A 927 -0.42 21.02 -22.41
CA PRO A 927 -0.68 19.65 -22.00
C PRO A 927 -2.11 19.22 -22.36
N VAL A 928 -2.26 17.98 -22.81
CA VAL A 928 -3.56 17.40 -23.10
C VAL A 928 -4.00 16.55 -21.93
N TYR A 929 -4.98 17.06 -21.20
CA TYR A 929 -5.62 16.33 -20.12
C TYR A 929 -6.77 15.51 -20.67
N GLN A 930 -6.98 14.31 -20.13
CA GLN A 930 -8.22 13.59 -20.34
C GLN A 930 -9.37 14.43 -19.75
N THR A 931 -10.08 15.14 -20.60
CA THR A 931 -11.35 15.74 -20.24
C THR A 931 -12.42 14.68 -20.44
N ASN A 932 -12.76 13.95 -19.37
CA ASN A 932 -14.10 13.37 -19.27
C ASN A 932 -15.10 14.52 -19.01
N THR A 933 -15.21 15.43 -19.97
CA THR A 933 -16.33 16.36 -20.06
C THR A 933 -17.44 15.67 -20.84
N SER A 934 -18.02 14.61 -20.27
CA SER A 934 -19.39 14.28 -20.64
C SER A 934 -20.28 15.27 -19.90
N LEU A 935 -20.66 16.34 -20.60
CA LEU A 935 -21.75 17.22 -20.16
C LEU A 935 -22.95 16.33 -19.83
N ASP A 936 -23.49 16.42 -18.62
CA ASP A 936 -24.77 15.79 -18.33
C ASP A 936 -25.84 16.41 -19.23
N VAL A 937 -26.59 15.60 -19.95
CA VAL A 937 -27.65 16.08 -20.85
C VAL A 937 -28.70 16.90 -20.09
N SER A 938 -28.92 16.60 -18.81
CA SER A 938 -29.82 17.38 -17.95
C SER A 938 -29.29 18.79 -17.62
N GLU A 939 -27.98 19.00 -17.71
CA GLU A 939 -27.29 20.28 -17.47
C GLU A 939 -27.18 21.14 -18.75
N ALA A 940 -27.46 20.57 -19.94
CA ALA A 940 -27.38 21.27 -21.22
C ALA A 940 -28.63 22.15 -21.48
N THR A 941 -28.70 23.33 -20.86
CA THR A 941 -29.84 24.26 -20.98
C THR A 941 -29.80 25.14 -22.24
N ASN A 942 -28.61 25.49 -22.73
CA ASN A 942 -28.41 26.43 -23.83
C ASN A 942 -27.43 25.85 -24.87
N VAL A 943 -27.97 25.21 -25.91
CA VAL A 943 -27.20 24.57 -26.98
C VAL A 943 -27.16 25.48 -28.21
N LEU A 944 -26.01 25.57 -28.88
CA LEU A 944 -25.82 26.30 -30.13
C LEU A 944 -25.38 25.35 -31.25
N CYS A 945 -26.15 25.28 -32.33
CA CYS A 945 -25.77 24.57 -33.55
C CYS A 945 -25.21 25.56 -34.57
N LEU A 946 -23.90 25.53 -34.79
CA LEU A 946 -23.20 26.27 -35.83
C LEU A 946 -23.12 25.41 -37.09
N GLY A 947 -23.51 25.94 -38.24
CA GLY A 947 -23.37 25.17 -39.45
C GLY A 947 -23.83 25.84 -40.72
N ASN A 948 -23.73 25.10 -41.81
CA ASN A 948 -24.42 25.42 -43.05
C ASN A 948 -25.65 24.53 -43.18
N SER A 949 -26.63 24.99 -43.96
CA SER A 949 -27.83 24.18 -44.26
C SER A 949 -28.67 23.80 -43.04
N ILE A 950 -28.38 24.49 -41.94
CA ILE A 950 -29.21 24.60 -40.76
C ILE A 950 -30.25 25.67 -41.01
N THR A 951 -31.31 25.59 -40.23
CA THR A 951 -32.49 26.41 -40.31
C THR A 951 -32.14 27.90 -40.48
N LYS A 952 -32.51 28.45 -41.66
CA LYS A 952 -32.46 29.86 -42.13
C LYS A 952 -31.51 30.10 -43.32
N HIS A 953 -31.96 29.78 -44.52
CA HIS A 953 -31.48 30.33 -45.80
C HIS A 953 -32.67 30.94 -46.55
N GLY A 954 -32.52 32.09 -47.22
CA GLY A 954 -33.65 32.68 -47.94
C GLY A 954 -34.13 31.81 -49.10
N VAL A 955 -35.43 31.82 -49.39
CA VAL A 955 -36.02 31.24 -50.62
C VAL A 955 -35.23 31.66 -51.87
N LYS A 956 -34.80 30.67 -52.67
CA LYS A 956 -34.05 30.86 -53.94
C LYS A 956 -34.79 30.19 -55.09
N HIS A 957 -35.76 30.91 -55.65
CA HIS A 957 -36.62 30.38 -56.73
C HIS A 957 -35.85 29.95 -57.99
N ASP A 958 -34.68 30.54 -58.24
CA ASP A 958 -33.78 30.28 -59.36
C ASP A 958 -33.19 28.87 -59.37
N ILE A 959 -33.00 28.27 -58.19
CA ILE A 959 -32.58 26.87 -58.05
C ILE A 959 -33.74 25.97 -57.60
N GLU A 960 -34.99 26.44 -57.76
CA GLU A 960 -36.19 25.74 -57.28
C GLU A 960 -36.19 25.47 -55.77
N TRP A 961 -35.67 26.44 -55.00
CA TRP A 961 -35.62 26.39 -53.55
C TRP A 961 -36.80 27.12 -52.92
N PHE A 962 -37.66 26.42 -52.18
CA PHE A 962 -38.92 26.97 -51.68
C PHE A 962 -39.08 26.92 -50.15
N SER A 963 -38.05 26.53 -49.40
CA SER A 963 -38.07 26.46 -47.93
C SER A 963 -37.04 27.41 -47.32
N ASP A 964 -37.33 28.00 -46.17
CA ASP A 964 -36.35 28.74 -45.37
C ASP A 964 -35.50 27.81 -44.47
N TRP A 965 -35.83 26.52 -44.46
CA TRP A 965 -35.33 25.50 -43.55
C TRP A 965 -34.76 24.29 -44.31
N GLY A 966 -33.79 23.59 -43.69
CA GLY A 966 -33.14 22.33 -44.05
C GLY A 966 -33.43 21.74 -45.43
N MET A 967 -32.38 21.58 -46.23
CA MET A 967 -32.37 21.35 -47.69
C MET A 967 -33.29 20.23 -48.26
N ALA A 968 -33.81 19.32 -47.44
CA ALA A 968 -34.81 18.33 -47.83
C ALA A 968 -35.78 17.91 -46.68
N ALA A 969 -35.87 18.71 -45.60
CA ALA A 969 -36.86 18.49 -44.56
C ALA A 969 -38.23 18.96 -45.06
N SER A 970 -39.27 18.15 -44.86
CA SER A 970 -40.63 18.46 -45.27
C SER A 970 -41.30 19.50 -44.37
N LYS A 971 -40.80 19.70 -43.15
CA LYS A 971 -41.21 20.74 -42.19
C LYS A 971 -40.05 21.16 -41.29
N GLU A 972 -40.17 22.33 -40.66
CA GLU A 972 -39.22 22.85 -39.68
C GLU A 972 -38.98 21.87 -38.52
N GLU A 973 -40.02 21.24 -37.99
CA GLU A 973 -39.87 20.28 -36.89
C GLU A 973 -39.03 19.02 -37.25
N TYR A 974 -38.74 18.77 -38.53
CA TYR A 974 -38.05 17.57 -39.00
C TYR A 974 -36.57 17.78 -39.36
N ASP A 975 -36.03 19.00 -39.30
CA ASP A 975 -34.57 19.15 -39.41
C ASP A 975 -33.85 18.69 -38.14
N TYR A 976 -32.54 18.45 -38.27
CA TYR A 976 -31.77 17.84 -37.18
C TYR A 976 -31.65 18.72 -35.93
N CYS A 977 -31.66 20.06 -36.05
CA CYS A 977 -31.59 20.96 -34.90
C CYS A 977 -32.90 20.93 -34.09
N HIS A 978 -34.05 20.91 -34.76
CA HIS A 978 -35.34 20.77 -34.09
C HIS A 978 -35.58 19.36 -33.53
N GLN A 979 -35.05 18.33 -34.18
CA GLN A 979 -35.02 16.98 -33.61
C GLN A 979 -34.14 16.94 -32.35
N LEU A 980 -32.96 17.56 -32.35
CA LEU A 980 -32.12 17.71 -31.15
C LEU A 980 -32.86 18.49 -30.04
N GLN A 981 -33.53 19.59 -30.38
CA GLN A 981 -34.35 20.37 -29.43
C GLN A 981 -35.41 19.49 -28.76
N SER A 982 -36.09 18.64 -29.52
CA SER A 982 -37.07 17.70 -28.98
C SER A 982 -36.45 16.62 -28.10
N MET A 983 -35.19 16.23 -28.35
CA MET A 983 -34.48 15.24 -27.54
C MET A 983 -34.01 15.85 -26.21
N PHE A 984 -33.36 17.01 -26.23
CA PHE A 984 -32.93 17.72 -25.00
C PHE A 984 -34.11 18.03 -24.06
N LYS A 985 -35.27 18.40 -24.62
CA LYS A 985 -36.48 18.66 -23.82
C LYS A 985 -37.04 17.42 -23.10
N GLN A 986 -36.66 16.21 -23.49
CA GLN A 986 -37.04 15.01 -22.73
C GLN A 986 -36.33 14.92 -21.37
N TYR A 987 -35.17 15.57 -21.24
CA TYR A 987 -34.36 15.58 -20.02
C TYR A 987 -34.54 16.87 -19.23
N ASN A 988 -34.70 18.00 -19.93
CA ASN A 988 -34.93 19.30 -19.32
C ASN A 988 -35.84 20.17 -20.19
N ASP A 989 -37.07 20.40 -19.74
CA ASP A 989 -38.09 21.19 -20.47
C ASP A 989 -37.64 22.63 -20.80
N SER A 990 -36.67 23.17 -20.04
CA SER A 990 -36.12 24.51 -20.25
C SER A 990 -35.01 24.57 -21.31
N SER A 991 -34.51 23.43 -21.79
CA SER A 991 -33.42 23.40 -22.76
C SER A 991 -33.80 24.05 -24.08
N THR A 992 -32.86 24.82 -24.64
CA THR A 992 -33.00 25.50 -25.93
C THR A 992 -31.86 25.11 -26.88
N VAL A 993 -32.19 24.83 -28.14
CA VAL A 993 -31.23 24.62 -29.23
C VAL A 993 -31.36 25.77 -30.21
N THR A 994 -30.30 26.57 -30.32
CA THR A 994 -30.25 27.74 -31.21
C THR A 994 -29.47 27.39 -32.48
N PRO A 995 -30.08 27.39 -33.68
CA PRO A 995 -29.36 27.26 -34.94
C PRO A 995 -28.76 28.62 -35.36
N LEU A 996 -27.50 28.63 -35.81
CA LEU A 996 -26.84 29.81 -36.40
C LEU A 996 -26.13 29.49 -37.72
N ASN A 997 -26.78 29.84 -38.83
CA ASN A 997 -26.23 29.63 -40.17
C ASN A 997 -25.00 30.51 -40.43
N ILE A 998 -23.86 29.87 -40.72
CA ILE A 998 -22.59 30.51 -41.04
C ILE A 998 -22.04 30.06 -42.41
N ALA A 999 -22.90 29.67 -43.34
CA ALA A 999 -22.52 29.27 -44.70
C ALA A 999 -21.69 30.33 -45.44
N TYR A 1000 -21.88 31.63 -45.12
CA TYR A 1000 -21.04 32.71 -45.64
C TYR A 1000 -19.56 32.54 -45.28
N TRP A 1001 -19.26 32.04 -44.07
CA TRP A 1001 -17.89 31.79 -43.63
C TRP A 1001 -17.23 30.67 -44.43
N GLU A 1002 -17.96 29.60 -44.78
CA GLU A 1002 -17.44 28.52 -45.62
C GLU A 1002 -17.07 29.00 -47.03
N GLN A 1003 -17.81 29.98 -47.55
CA GLN A 1003 -17.56 30.62 -48.85
C GLN A 1003 -16.45 31.68 -48.78
N ASN A 1004 -16.19 32.23 -47.58
CA ASN A 1004 -15.20 33.28 -47.35
C ASN A 1004 -14.41 33.04 -46.06
N LEU A 1005 -13.50 32.06 -46.10
CA LEU A 1005 -12.71 31.61 -44.95
C LEU A 1005 -11.76 32.66 -44.35
N ASN A 1006 -11.59 33.82 -45.01
CA ASN A 1006 -10.77 34.93 -44.51
C ASN A 1006 -11.56 35.96 -43.68
N CYS A 1007 -12.87 35.79 -43.52
CA CYS A 1007 -13.64 36.68 -42.65
C CYS A 1007 -13.37 36.42 -41.15
N ASN A 1008 -13.47 37.46 -40.33
CA ASN A 1008 -13.20 37.37 -38.90
C ASN A 1008 -14.32 36.56 -38.21
N ILE A 1009 -13.99 35.33 -37.82
CA ILE A 1009 -14.96 34.40 -37.23
C ILE A 1009 -15.42 34.83 -35.84
N ASP A 1010 -14.55 35.45 -35.03
CA ASP A 1010 -14.88 35.93 -33.69
C ASP A 1010 -15.96 37.02 -33.74
N SER A 1011 -15.87 37.94 -34.72
CA SER A 1011 -16.91 38.95 -34.98
C SER A 1011 -18.23 38.35 -35.48
N LEU A 1012 -18.19 37.16 -36.10
CA LEU A 1012 -19.38 36.51 -36.65
C LEU A 1012 -20.17 35.73 -35.60
N ILE A 1013 -19.48 35.05 -34.67
CA ILE A 1013 -20.13 34.12 -33.72
C ILE A 1013 -19.92 34.47 -32.25
N GLY A 1014 -18.96 35.34 -31.89
CA GLY A 1014 -18.53 35.55 -30.50
C GLY A 1014 -19.68 35.87 -29.54
N GLU A 1015 -20.50 36.88 -29.86
CA GLU A 1015 -21.68 37.21 -29.03
C GLU A 1015 -22.73 36.09 -28.99
N LYS A 1016 -22.81 35.26 -30.04
CA LYS A 1016 -23.78 34.15 -30.12
C LYS A 1016 -23.35 32.93 -29.30
N CYS A 1017 -22.06 32.81 -29.01
CA CYS A 1017 -21.49 31.76 -28.17
C CYS A 1017 -21.59 32.06 -26.66
N LEU A 1018 -21.96 33.29 -26.26
CA LEU A 1018 -22.14 33.64 -24.85
C LEU A 1018 -23.21 32.78 -24.17
N ASN A 1019 -22.92 32.32 -22.96
CA ASN A 1019 -23.82 31.53 -22.11
C ASN A 1019 -24.34 30.24 -22.78
N LYS A 1020 -23.51 29.60 -23.61
CA LYS A 1020 -23.83 28.30 -24.23
C LYS A 1020 -23.18 27.18 -23.44
N ASP A 1021 -23.98 26.20 -23.05
CA ASP A 1021 -23.50 25.03 -22.32
C ASP A 1021 -22.83 24.03 -23.28
N LEU A 1022 -23.31 23.97 -24.54
CA LEU A 1022 -22.84 23.09 -25.60
C LEU A 1022 -22.85 23.81 -26.96
N ILE A 1023 -21.79 23.63 -27.75
CA ILE A 1023 -21.72 24.09 -29.15
C ILE A 1023 -21.51 22.90 -30.09
N ILE A 1024 -22.37 22.74 -31.10
CA ILE A 1024 -22.29 21.69 -32.13
C ILE A 1024 -21.90 22.35 -33.46
N ILE A 1025 -20.78 21.95 -34.05
CA ILE A 1025 -20.22 22.51 -35.29
C ILE A 1025 -20.42 21.52 -36.45
N ARG A 1026 -21.09 21.97 -37.51
CA ARG A 1026 -21.47 21.18 -38.68
C ARG A 1026 -21.18 21.96 -39.97
N LEU A 1027 -20.01 21.75 -40.58
CA LEU A 1027 -19.49 22.55 -41.71
C LEU A 1027 -18.74 21.69 -42.72
N GLY A 1028 -18.34 22.31 -43.84
CA GLY A 1028 -17.49 21.76 -44.89
C GLY A 1028 -18.12 21.80 -46.29
N GLU A 1029 -19.45 21.92 -46.40
CA GLU A 1029 -20.12 21.69 -47.69
C GLU A 1029 -19.82 22.77 -48.73
N ASN A 1030 -19.81 24.04 -48.34
CA ASN A 1030 -19.57 25.16 -49.25
C ASN A 1030 -18.09 25.57 -49.35
N VAL A 1031 -17.16 24.78 -48.80
CA VAL A 1031 -15.73 25.06 -48.83
C VAL A 1031 -15.15 24.75 -50.20
N HIS A 1032 -14.60 25.78 -50.86
CA HIS A 1032 -13.88 25.63 -52.13
C HIS A 1032 -12.35 25.55 -51.95
N ASP A 1033 -11.79 26.29 -50.98
CA ASP A 1033 -10.36 26.27 -50.65
C ASP A 1033 -10.10 25.31 -49.46
N LYS A 1034 -9.77 24.06 -49.80
CA LYS A 1034 -9.55 22.97 -48.84
C LYS A 1034 -8.32 23.18 -47.97
N GLU A 1035 -7.25 23.74 -48.52
CA GLU A 1035 -6.01 23.97 -47.78
C GLU A 1035 -6.19 25.10 -46.75
N LEU A 1036 -6.84 26.19 -47.14
CA LEU A 1036 -7.17 27.24 -46.18
C LEU A 1036 -8.14 26.73 -45.10
N PHE A 1037 -9.08 25.86 -45.45
CA PHE A 1037 -10.04 25.28 -44.50
C PHE A 1037 -9.37 24.51 -43.36
N LYS A 1038 -8.31 23.73 -43.64
CA LYS A 1038 -7.53 22.98 -42.64
C LYS A 1038 -7.04 23.86 -41.48
N THR A 1039 -6.69 25.11 -41.78
CA THR A 1039 -6.24 26.07 -40.74
C THR A 1039 -7.41 26.83 -40.13
N ARG A 1040 -8.40 27.26 -40.94
CA ARG A 1040 -9.50 28.11 -40.47
C ARG A 1040 -10.53 27.38 -39.62
N ILE A 1041 -10.71 26.07 -39.81
CA ILE A 1041 -11.57 25.28 -38.92
C ILE A 1041 -11.01 25.23 -37.47
N LEU A 1042 -9.68 25.25 -37.31
CA LEU A 1042 -9.05 25.35 -35.99
C LEU A 1042 -9.34 26.70 -35.33
N ASP A 1043 -9.27 27.80 -36.09
CA ASP A 1043 -9.60 29.14 -35.60
C ASP A 1043 -11.05 29.22 -35.10
N LEU A 1044 -11.99 28.63 -35.83
CA LEU A 1044 -13.40 28.54 -35.42
C LEU A 1044 -13.56 27.78 -34.10
N VAL A 1045 -12.96 26.60 -34.01
CA VAL A 1045 -13.01 25.75 -32.80
C VAL A 1045 -12.41 26.49 -31.61
N ASN A 1046 -11.28 27.15 -31.80
CA ASN A 1046 -10.62 27.93 -30.76
C ASN A 1046 -11.50 29.08 -30.27
N VAL A 1047 -12.23 29.76 -31.15
CA VAL A 1047 -13.22 30.78 -30.75
C VAL A 1047 -14.34 30.17 -29.92
N CYS A 1048 -14.94 29.06 -30.35
CA CYS A 1048 -15.99 28.38 -29.58
C CYS A 1048 -15.51 27.97 -28.18
N LYS A 1049 -14.29 27.43 -28.06
CA LYS A 1049 -13.68 27.01 -26.79
C LYS A 1049 -13.37 28.15 -25.82
N LYS A 1050 -13.38 29.41 -26.26
CA LYS A 1050 -13.32 30.56 -25.33
C LYS A 1050 -14.57 30.64 -24.46
N TYR A 1051 -15.70 30.08 -24.91
CA TYR A 1051 -17.01 30.28 -24.28
C TYR A 1051 -17.56 29.02 -23.59
N THR A 1052 -17.20 27.82 -24.07
CA THR A 1052 -17.56 26.56 -23.41
C THR A 1052 -16.51 25.47 -23.65
N SER A 1053 -16.35 24.56 -22.68
CA SER A 1053 -15.54 23.36 -22.84
C SER A 1053 -16.24 22.27 -23.66
N ASN A 1054 -17.57 22.33 -23.78
CA ASN A 1054 -18.35 21.30 -24.46
C ASN A 1054 -18.58 21.74 -25.92
N VAL A 1055 -17.70 21.28 -26.80
CA VAL A 1055 -17.81 21.52 -28.25
C VAL A 1055 -17.78 20.17 -28.97
N ILE A 1056 -18.68 19.98 -29.93
CA ILE A 1056 -18.76 18.76 -30.75
C ILE A 1056 -18.63 19.15 -32.21
N ILE A 1057 -17.88 18.36 -32.98
CA ILE A 1057 -17.73 18.54 -34.42
C ILE A 1057 -18.38 17.37 -35.14
N THR A 1058 -19.14 17.63 -36.19
CA THR A 1058 -19.72 16.57 -37.03
C THR A 1058 -19.06 16.55 -38.41
N GLY A 1059 -19.11 15.42 -39.09
CA GLY A 1059 -18.72 15.31 -40.50
C GLY A 1059 -19.66 16.05 -41.47
N CYS A 1060 -19.32 16.01 -42.75
CA CYS A 1060 -20.13 16.58 -43.84
C CYS A 1060 -21.32 15.67 -44.18
N PHE A 1061 -22.42 16.19 -44.74
CA PHE A 1061 -23.46 15.30 -45.29
C PHE A 1061 -22.97 14.62 -46.57
N TRP A 1062 -22.11 15.33 -47.31
CA TRP A 1062 -21.40 14.82 -48.48
C TRP A 1062 -19.92 14.71 -48.12
N PRO A 1063 -19.43 13.51 -47.79
CA PRO A 1063 -18.06 13.33 -47.36
C PRO A 1063 -17.08 13.76 -48.46
N ASP A 1064 -16.08 14.54 -48.07
CA ASP A 1064 -14.92 14.88 -48.88
C ASP A 1064 -13.68 14.63 -48.03
N ALA A 1065 -12.77 13.76 -48.51
CA ALA A 1065 -11.68 13.24 -47.69
C ALA A 1065 -10.82 14.36 -47.06
N ASP A 1066 -10.51 15.42 -47.81
CA ASP A 1066 -9.64 16.51 -47.32
C ASP A 1066 -10.34 17.35 -46.24
N LYS A 1067 -11.66 17.53 -46.36
CA LYS A 1067 -12.46 18.31 -45.41
C LYS A 1067 -12.78 17.51 -44.16
N GLU A 1068 -13.06 16.23 -44.31
CA GLU A 1068 -13.25 15.32 -43.18
C GLU A 1068 -11.97 15.20 -42.37
N GLU A 1069 -10.82 15.06 -43.03
CA GLU A 1069 -9.52 15.08 -42.38
C GLU A 1069 -9.31 16.39 -41.59
N ALA A 1070 -9.66 17.54 -42.17
CA ALA A 1070 -9.57 18.83 -41.47
C ALA A 1070 -10.45 18.90 -40.21
N LEU A 1071 -11.69 18.40 -40.27
CA LEU A 1071 -12.62 18.37 -39.14
C LEU A 1071 -12.17 17.40 -38.05
N ILE A 1072 -11.70 16.20 -38.42
CA ILE A 1072 -11.16 15.20 -37.50
C ILE A 1072 -9.89 15.74 -36.82
N ASN A 1073 -8.99 16.35 -37.57
CA ASN A 1073 -7.79 16.97 -37.02
C ASN A 1073 -8.14 18.11 -36.05
N ALA A 1074 -9.17 18.90 -36.35
CA ALA A 1074 -9.61 19.97 -35.47
C ALA A 1074 -10.23 19.45 -34.17
N ALA A 1075 -10.98 18.36 -34.23
CA ALA A 1075 -11.54 17.69 -33.07
C ALA A 1075 -10.43 17.09 -32.19
N ASN A 1076 -9.55 16.28 -32.79
CA ASN A 1076 -8.45 15.60 -32.09
C ASN A 1076 -7.51 16.59 -31.40
N ARG A 1077 -7.08 17.66 -32.10
CA ARG A 1077 -6.19 18.69 -31.52
C ARG A 1077 -6.80 19.42 -30.33
N ASN A 1078 -8.13 19.44 -30.22
CA ASN A 1078 -8.84 20.18 -29.20
C ASN A 1078 -9.49 19.28 -28.13
N GLY A 1079 -9.28 17.96 -28.20
CA GLY A 1079 -9.89 16.99 -27.29
C GLY A 1079 -11.42 16.97 -27.40
N LEU A 1080 -11.96 17.15 -28.61
CA LEU A 1080 -13.41 17.22 -28.86
C LEU A 1080 -13.91 15.92 -29.49
N GLU A 1081 -15.18 15.60 -29.25
CA GLU A 1081 -15.86 14.49 -29.93
C GLU A 1081 -16.12 14.83 -31.40
N TYR A 1082 -15.81 13.88 -32.28
CA TYR A 1082 -16.11 13.94 -33.72
C TYR A 1082 -17.21 12.93 -34.08
N VAL A 1083 -18.29 13.41 -34.69
CA VAL A 1083 -19.44 12.59 -35.10
C VAL A 1083 -19.40 12.34 -36.62
N PRO A 1084 -18.98 11.15 -37.09
CA PRO A 1084 -18.97 10.85 -38.52
C PRO A 1084 -20.39 10.79 -39.07
N LEU A 1085 -20.63 11.44 -40.21
CA LEU A 1085 -21.93 11.40 -40.90
C LEU A 1085 -21.90 10.61 -42.22
N ALA A 1086 -20.72 10.18 -42.69
CA ALA A 1086 -20.56 9.47 -43.96
C ALA A 1086 -21.44 8.21 -44.10
N TRP A 1087 -21.68 7.49 -42.99
CA TRP A 1087 -22.54 6.31 -42.95
C TRP A 1087 -23.99 6.58 -43.39
N ILE A 1088 -24.44 7.84 -43.38
CA ILE A 1088 -25.81 8.19 -43.78
C ILE A 1088 -26.08 7.84 -45.24
N SER A 1089 -25.06 7.88 -46.13
CA SER A 1089 -25.22 7.50 -47.54
C SER A 1089 -25.52 6.01 -47.75
N GLU A 1090 -25.22 5.17 -46.77
CA GLU A 1090 -25.44 3.72 -46.83
C GLU A 1090 -26.86 3.32 -46.41
N GLN A 1091 -27.64 4.26 -45.88
CA GLN A 1091 -28.96 3.99 -45.32
C GLN A 1091 -30.07 4.07 -46.38
N GLN A 1092 -30.93 3.05 -46.44
CA GLN A 1092 -32.02 3.03 -47.42
C GLN A 1092 -33.10 4.08 -47.14
N GLY A 1093 -33.43 4.87 -48.17
CA GLY A 1093 -34.56 5.80 -48.17
C GLY A 1093 -34.35 7.09 -47.37
N VAL A 1094 -33.10 7.48 -47.10
CA VAL A 1094 -32.78 8.71 -46.37
C VAL A 1094 -32.56 9.93 -47.28
N TYR A 1095 -32.70 9.76 -48.59
CA TYR A 1095 -32.66 10.83 -49.61
C TYR A 1095 -33.98 10.89 -50.36
N PRO A 1096 -34.48 12.07 -50.75
CA PRO A 1096 -35.67 12.18 -51.59
C PRO A 1096 -35.38 11.70 -53.01
N LYS A 1097 -36.43 11.42 -53.78
CA LYS A 1097 -36.37 11.04 -55.20
C LYS A 1097 -37.03 12.12 -56.06
N ILE A 1098 -36.65 12.18 -57.33
CA ILE A 1098 -37.38 13.02 -58.30
C ILE A 1098 -38.86 12.62 -58.27
N GLY A 1099 -39.71 13.59 -57.99
CA GLY A 1099 -41.15 13.41 -57.86
C GLY A 1099 -41.68 13.36 -56.44
N ASP A 1100 -40.83 13.27 -55.41
CA ASP A 1100 -41.23 13.40 -54.00
C ASP A 1100 -41.78 14.80 -53.73
N LYS A 1101 -42.66 14.91 -52.71
CA LYS A 1101 -43.26 16.18 -52.29
C LYS A 1101 -42.58 16.69 -51.01
N LEU A 1102 -41.91 17.83 -51.10
CA LEU A 1102 -41.44 18.63 -49.96
C LEU A 1102 -42.46 19.76 -49.69
N TYR A 1103 -42.49 20.34 -48.50
CA TYR A 1103 -43.38 21.48 -48.23
C TYR A 1103 -42.57 22.73 -47.90
N SER A 1104 -43.01 23.87 -48.43
CA SER A 1104 -42.47 25.18 -48.06
C SER A 1104 -42.93 25.62 -46.68
N THR A 1105 -42.33 26.69 -46.15
CA THR A 1105 -42.81 27.41 -44.96
C THR A 1105 -44.25 27.90 -45.06
N SER A 1106 -44.80 28.02 -46.28
CA SER A 1106 -46.21 28.33 -46.56
C SER A 1106 -47.11 27.09 -46.72
N SER A 1107 -46.63 25.90 -46.34
CA SER A 1107 -47.30 24.59 -46.48
C SER A 1107 -47.74 24.23 -47.91
N LYS A 1108 -47.15 24.85 -48.94
CA LYS A 1108 -47.44 24.49 -50.33
C LYS A 1108 -46.53 23.32 -50.75
N PRO A 1109 -47.08 22.23 -51.31
CA PRO A 1109 -46.27 21.11 -51.75
C PRO A 1109 -45.44 21.49 -52.99
N TYR A 1110 -44.13 21.32 -52.89
CA TYR A 1110 -43.17 21.38 -53.99
C TYR A 1110 -42.79 19.96 -54.41
N LYS A 1111 -42.85 19.67 -55.71
CA LYS A 1111 -42.45 18.37 -56.26
C LYS A 1111 -40.99 18.45 -56.69
N VAL A 1112 -40.13 17.60 -56.15
CA VAL A 1112 -38.69 17.58 -56.43
C VAL A 1112 -38.45 17.30 -57.92
N LYS A 1113 -37.77 18.21 -58.61
CA LYS A 1113 -37.43 18.07 -60.04
C LYS A 1113 -35.93 18.15 -60.34
N GLN A 1114 -35.13 18.63 -59.39
CA GLN A 1114 -33.72 18.92 -59.58
C GLN A 1114 -32.85 17.84 -58.91
N ASP A 1115 -31.82 17.39 -59.63
CA ASP A 1115 -30.90 16.34 -59.16
C ASP A 1115 -30.11 16.75 -57.92
N PHE A 1116 -29.81 18.04 -57.76
CA PHE A 1116 -29.09 18.50 -56.57
C PHE A 1116 -29.95 18.43 -55.30
N ILE A 1117 -31.29 18.49 -55.38
CA ILE A 1117 -32.16 18.38 -54.18
C ILE A 1117 -32.15 16.96 -53.64
N ILE A 1118 -32.08 15.94 -54.52
CA ILE A 1118 -32.08 14.53 -54.12
C ILE A 1118 -30.78 14.05 -53.48
N THR A 1119 -29.73 14.87 -53.45
CA THR A 1119 -28.48 14.56 -52.72
C THR A 1119 -28.52 15.01 -51.26
N HIS A 1120 -29.64 15.54 -50.76
CA HIS A 1120 -29.79 16.00 -49.38
C HIS A 1120 -30.57 14.99 -48.51
N PRO A 1121 -30.21 14.83 -47.23
CA PRO A 1121 -30.98 13.97 -46.33
C PRO A 1121 -32.42 14.46 -46.17
N ASN A 1122 -33.40 13.59 -46.41
CA ASN A 1122 -34.82 13.84 -46.15
C ASN A 1122 -35.14 13.80 -44.64
N ASP A 1123 -36.41 13.91 -44.25
CA ASP A 1123 -36.86 13.82 -42.84
C ASP A 1123 -36.26 12.63 -42.07
N LYS A 1124 -36.20 11.46 -42.71
CA LYS A 1124 -35.64 10.25 -42.10
C LYS A 1124 -34.14 10.42 -41.88
N GLY A 1125 -33.42 10.95 -42.87
CA GLY A 1125 -31.99 11.23 -42.77
C GLY A 1125 -31.66 12.25 -41.68
N MET A 1126 -32.40 13.37 -41.65
CA MET A 1126 -32.21 14.44 -40.65
C MET A 1126 -32.46 13.94 -39.21
N LYS A 1127 -33.49 13.12 -39.01
CA LYS A 1127 -33.74 12.48 -37.71
C LYS A 1127 -32.63 11.52 -37.29
N MET A 1128 -32.07 10.76 -38.23
CA MET A 1128 -30.98 9.83 -37.96
C MET A 1128 -29.68 10.56 -37.61
N ILE A 1129 -29.39 11.67 -38.29
CA ILE A 1129 -28.27 12.56 -37.94
C ILE A 1129 -28.44 13.14 -36.54
N ALA A 1130 -29.62 13.68 -36.22
CA ALA A 1130 -29.91 14.22 -34.88
C ALA A 1130 -29.69 13.18 -33.78
N ARG A 1131 -30.21 11.95 -33.98
CA ARG A 1131 -29.99 10.83 -33.04
C ARG A 1131 -28.51 10.53 -32.87
N LYS A 1132 -27.74 10.47 -33.96
CA LYS A 1132 -26.32 10.13 -33.87
C LYS A 1132 -25.51 11.19 -33.13
N ILE A 1133 -25.83 12.45 -33.35
CA ILE A 1133 -25.23 13.56 -32.60
C ILE A 1133 -25.63 13.46 -31.11
N PHE A 1134 -26.91 13.20 -30.83
CA PHE A 1134 -27.42 13.06 -29.47
C PHE A 1134 -26.83 11.87 -28.73
N GLU A 1135 -26.65 10.70 -29.36
CA GLU A 1135 -25.99 9.52 -28.76
C GLU A 1135 -24.56 9.80 -28.29
N VAL A 1136 -23.84 10.71 -28.95
CA VAL A 1136 -22.48 11.10 -28.54
C VAL A 1136 -22.52 12.04 -27.34
N ILE A 1137 -23.58 12.85 -27.23
CA ILE A 1137 -23.81 13.76 -26.11
C ILE A 1137 -24.32 13.00 -24.89
N ASP A 1138 -25.27 12.08 -25.09
CA ASP A 1138 -25.95 11.26 -24.09
C ASP A 1138 -25.19 9.97 -23.77
N ARG A 1139 -23.85 9.99 -23.81
CA ARG A 1139 -23.03 8.89 -23.30
C ARG A 1139 -23.10 8.87 -21.77
N LYS A 1140 -24.26 8.49 -21.24
CA LYS A 1140 -24.51 8.10 -19.85
C LYS A 1140 -25.35 6.83 -19.81
#